data_AF-A0A522EVF2-F1
#
_entry.id   AF-A0A522EVF2-F1
#
_cell.length_a   1.000
_cell.length_b   1.000
_cell.length_c   1.000
_cell.angle_alpha   90.00
_cell.angle_beta   90.00
_cell.angle_gamma   90.00
#
_symmetry.space_group_name_H-M   'P 1'
#
loop_
_entity.id
_entity.type
_entity.pdbx_description
1 polymer ?
#
loop_
_entity_poly.entity_id
_entity_poly.type
_entity_poly.pdbx_seq_one_letter_code
_entity_poly.pdbx_strand_id
1 'polypeptide(L)'
;MKKLFSSFALNIFCCALPVFCFLFPANSFAQGTWQWAKQSTGYSYAHDVYCDGSGNVYITGRYKGTVSFGSTILSSPTYYNMFVAKYDASGNILWAKDASGISTDVNARGVTADAAGNVYVIGGYANSVTFGSFTLPTSSSGVCCMVKYDSNGNVLWANAFGGINTGGVDYGTDVGVDPSSGNIYWLLECSSSNPVVTYGATTITLINPNLAMILLKTDPSGNFLAAIQPTSASGYVGASEMAIDNAGNVYVTGSFYGGSVTFGSTTLNINASAFDNVMVAKLSASGNWLWAKQSIQNWKCEAMNIAINNSGTSVYIVGKVHQSGSFASVSFGSLSFPIGLGWDGFMVKYDAASGAELCGTYMTAGGSLSVIPGGIAVDNAGDVTTIGRSYTSFTIGGSYPVTVPPGAQQLFILTFDSNCNVKCVDALRSGASGLEDGCISVDKPGNTMCISGGFELTMQLGSTTLTPASTSYDAWVAKYVKCTGSTLAVNATQTNPVCNNICTGTATAAPSGGTGPYTYSWNTSPAQNTQTATGLCAGNYICTVTDANGSTATAAVTITQPPAVTTSTNSTPAACGSNNGSASVTASGGTGGLTYSWAPSGGNASAATGLAAGNYTCTVTDANGCTKTATVTVTSTGVPSVATSSTPQTCALGGTATANPSGGTAPYTYQWCNGQTTSTATNLSAGSCTVVVTDASGCSTTSTVTITASGNIPVLTTTATAASCGNNNGTATANPSGGTSPYTYFWNPSAQTTSIATGLSAGSYTAMI
;
A
#
# COMPACT_ATOMS: atom_id res chain seq x y z
N MET A 1 -6.73 -58.66 49.97
CA MET A 1 -6.38 -59.88 49.19
C MET A 1 -6.95 -59.72 47.78
N LYS A 2 -6.08 -59.85 46.75
CA LYS A 2 -6.27 -60.22 45.32
C LYS A 2 -7.62 -59.91 44.61
N LYS A 3 -7.74 -59.58 43.31
CA LYS A 3 -6.94 -59.07 42.17
C LYS A 3 -7.91 -59.22 40.95
N LEU A 4 -7.84 -58.34 39.94
CA LEU A 4 -8.22 -58.53 38.50
C LEU A 4 -9.73 -58.47 38.14
N PHE A 5 -10.23 -57.91 37.02
CA PHE A 5 -9.67 -57.35 35.76
C PHE A 5 -10.71 -56.39 35.07
N SER A 6 -10.19 -55.32 34.45
CA SER A 6 -10.58 -54.57 33.23
C SER A 6 -12.06 -54.30 32.80
N SER A 7 -12.43 -53.01 32.94
CA SER A 7 -12.64 -51.99 31.88
C SER A 7 -13.93 -51.87 31.02
N PHE A 8 -14.41 -50.61 31.04
CA PHE A 8 -15.19 -49.82 30.06
C PHE A 8 -16.73 -49.92 30.05
N ALA A 9 -17.39 -48.93 30.66
CA ALA A 9 -18.44 -48.10 30.04
C ALA A 9 -18.84 -46.89 30.91
N LEU A 10 -19.10 -45.76 30.23
CA LEU A 10 -20.06 -44.69 30.54
C LEU A 10 -19.67 -43.52 31.50
N ASN A 11 -19.30 -42.38 30.88
CA ASN A 11 -20.06 -41.10 30.79
C ASN A 11 -20.96 -40.73 32.01
N ILE A 12 -21.09 -39.50 32.54
CA ILE A 12 -20.87 -38.13 32.01
C ILE A 12 -21.22 -37.08 33.12
N PHE A 13 -20.83 -35.82 32.89
CA PHE A 13 -21.17 -34.51 33.53
C PHE A 13 -20.27 -33.99 34.68
N CYS A 14 -19.78 -32.75 34.70
CA CYS A 14 -19.50 -31.67 33.72
C CYS A 14 -18.85 -30.52 34.53
N CYS A 15 -17.80 -29.88 34.03
CA CYS A 15 -17.57 -28.45 34.26
C CYS A 15 -16.75 -27.87 33.10
N ALA A 16 -17.09 -26.65 32.73
CA ALA A 16 -16.90 -26.03 31.42
C ALA A 16 -15.48 -25.54 31.10
N LEU A 17 -15.07 -25.69 29.83
CA LEU A 17 -14.39 -24.72 28.93
C LEU A 17 -13.84 -25.48 27.70
N PRO A 18 -13.93 -24.93 26.47
CA PRO A 18 -13.62 -25.67 25.26
C PRO A 18 -12.10 -25.78 25.10
N VAL A 19 -11.58 -26.99 25.26
CA VAL A 19 -10.24 -27.34 24.81
C VAL A 19 -10.24 -27.26 23.30
N PHE A 20 -9.74 -26.14 22.77
CA PHE A 20 -9.30 -26.06 21.39
C PHE A 20 -8.21 -27.11 21.17
N CYS A 21 -8.58 -28.20 20.49
CA CYS A 21 -7.61 -29.11 19.91
C CYS A 21 -7.04 -28.42 18.67
N PHE A 22 -6.09 -27.50 18.85
CA PHE A 22 -5.29 -26.97 17.76
C PHE A 22 -4.26 -28.05 17.38
N LEU A 23 -4.57 -28.80 16.33
CA LEU A 23 -3.51 -29.35 15.48
C LEU A 23 -2.76 -28.15 14.91
N PHE A 24 -1.53 -27.94 15.38
CA PHE A 24 -0.70 -26.81 14.99
C PHE A 24 -0.37 -26.88 13.49
N PRO A 25 -0.49 -25.76 12.75
CA PRO A 25 -0.43 -25.74 11.28
C PRO A 25 0.98 -25.95 10.73
N ALA A 26 1.06 -26.64 9.60
CA ALA A 26 2.23 -26.65 8.73
C ALA A 26 2.15 -25.46 7.76
N ASN A 27 3.22 -24.65 7.72
CA ASN A 27 3.32 -23.42 6.94
C ASN A 27 3.24 -23.68 5.41
N SER A 28 2.62 -22.77 4.65
CA SER A 28 2.41 -22.83 3.18
C SER A 28 3.40 -21.97 2.41
N PHE A 29 4.68 -22.07 2.76
CA PHE A 29 5.70 -21.71 1.80
C PHE A 29 5.84 -22.86 0.80
N ALA A 30 6.15 -22.55 -0.46
CA ALA A 30 6.73 -23.58 -1.30
C ALA A 30 8.03 -23.99 -0.62
N GLN A 31 8.11 -25.20 -0.05
CA GLN A 31 9.34 -25.67 0.55
C GLN A 31 10.47 -25.54 -0.47
N GLY A 32 11.63 -25.10 -0.01
CA GLY A 32 12.81 -25.11 -0.83
C GLY A 32 13.14 -26.54 -1.23
N THR A 33 13.82 -26.67 -2.36
CA THR A 33 14.12 -27.98 -2.92
C THR A 33 15.61 -28.28 -2.79
N TRP A 34 15.91 -29.43 -2.21
CA TRP A 34 17.28 -29.95 -2.15
C TRP A 34 17.62 -30.54 -3.51
N GLN A 35 18.55 -29.92 -4.23
CA GLN A 35 19.01 -30.45 -5.52
C GLN A 35 19.81 -31.73 -5.32
N TRP A 36 20.68 -31.71 -4.31
CA TRP A 36 21.42 -32.87 -3.84
C TRP A 36 21.95 -32.61 -2.43
N ALA A 37 22.21 -33.69 -1.70
CA ALA A 37 22.97 -33.68 -0.47
C ALA A 37 24.01 -34.81 -0.48
N LYS A 38 25.13 -34.58 0.20
CA LYS A 38 26.26 -35.50 0.36
C LYS A 38 26.74 -35.44 1.80
N GLN A 39 27.32 -36.54 2.26
CA GLN A 39 27.98 -36.63 3.57
C GLN A 39 29.35 -37.25 3.38
N SER A 40 30.26 -36.93 4.30
CA SER A 40 31.43 -37.77 4.53
C SER A 40 31.03 -39.04 5.30
N THR A 41 31.97 -39.97 5.43
CA THR A 41 31.85 -41.08 6.39
C THR A 41 33.03 -41.04 7.35
N GLY A 42 32.77 -41.10 8.65
CA GLY A 42 33.82 -41.05 9.66
C GLY A 42 33.93 -39.67 10.30
N TYR A 43 34.64 -39.61 11.43
CA TYR A 43 34.68 -38.44 12.31
C TYR A 43 35.18 -37.18 11.57
N SER A 44 34.28 -36.26 11.26
CA SER A 44 34.57 -35.03 10.50
C SER A 44 33.54 -33.92 10.74
N TYR A 45 33.97 -32.67 10.54
CA TYR A 45 33.17 -31.46 10.69
C TYR A 45 33.49 -30.47 9.58
N ALA A 46 32.46 -29.87 8.99
CA ALA A 46 32.62 -28.70 8.12
C ALA A 46 32.46 -27.41 8.94
N HIS A 47 33.39 -26.48 8.75
CA HIS A 47 33.38 -25.16 9.39
C HIS A 47 32.91 -24.07 8.43
N ASP A 48 33.23 -24.16 7.13
CA ASP A 48 32.84 -23.16 6.14
C ASP A 48 32.59 -23.77 4.74
N VAL A 49 31.79 -23.06 3.95
CA VAL A 49 31.37 -23.43 2.60
C VAL A 49 31.46 -22.23 1.67
N TYR A 50 31.98 -22.45 0.46
CA TYR A 50 32.00 -21.46 -0.61
C TYR A 50 31.40 -22.02 -1.89
N CYS A 51 30.68 -21.18 -2.64
CA CYS A 51 30.18 -21.52 -3.96
C CYS A 51 30.64 -20.56 -5.05
N ASP A 52 31.28 -21.12 -6.08
CA ASP A 52 31.78 -20.32 -7.20
C ASP A 52 30.70 -20.05 -8.25
N GLY A 53 31.04 -19.22 -9.24
CA GLY A 53 30.12 -18.87 -10.32
C GLY A 53 29.81 -19.99 -11.32
N SER A 54 30.55 -21.09 -11.28
CA SER A 54 30.23 -22.31 -12.04
C SER A 54 29.31 -23.24 -11.25
N GLY A 55 28.97 -22.88 -10.01
CA GLY A 55 28.14 -23.67 -9.11
C GLY A 55 28.89 -24.81 -8.43
N ASN A 56 30.22 -24.85 -8.49
CA ASN A 56 31.02 -25.79 -7.70
C ASN A 56 30.98 -25.39 -6.23
N VAL A 57 31.04 -26.40 -5.36
CA VAL A 57 30.94 -26.23 -3.91
C VAL A 57 32.25 -26.64 -3.25
N TYR A 58 32.76 -25.81 -2.37
CA TYR A 58 33.97 -26.04 -1.61
C TYR A 58 33.59 -26.07 -0.14
N ILE A 59 33.98 -27.12 0.57
CA ILE A 59 33.81 -27.20 2.03
C ILE A 59 35.16 -27.41 2.68
N THR A 60 35.31 -26.86 3.87
CA THR A 60 36.52 -27.01 4.67
C THR A 60 36.19 -27.33 6.11
N GLY A 61 37.12 -27.96 6.82
CA GLY A 61 36.97 -28.19 8.25
C GLY A 61 38.03 -29.11 8.81
N ARG A 62 37.64 -30.01 9.72
CA ARG A 62 38.55 -30.93 10.40
C ARG A 62 38.01 -32.36 10.48
N TYR A 63 38.90 -33.33 10.57
CA TYR A 63 38.57 -34.74 10.69
C TYR A 63 39.57 -35.48 11.59
N LYS A 64 39.19 -36.68 12.05
CA LYS A 64 40.07 -37.59 12.81
C LYS A 64 39.83 -39.03 12.40
N GLY A 65 40.88 -39.84 12.43
CA GLY A 65 40.82 -41.22 11.95
C GLY A 65 40.76 -41.26 10.43
N THR A 66 40.00 -42.20 9.88
CA THR A 66 39.81 -42.32 8.43
C THR A 66 38.45 -41.75 8.06
N VAL A 67 38.44 -40.81 7.12
CA VAL A 67 37.23 -40.20 6.58
C VAL A 67 37.15 -40.45 5.07
N SER A 68 35.96 -40.66 4.54
CA SER A 68 35.74 -40.70 3.08
C SER A 68 34.82 -39.58 2.62
N PHE A 69 35.14 -38.99 1.48
CA PHE A 69 34.31 -38.06 0.72
C PHE A 69 34.02 -38.71 -0.63
N GLY A 70 32.90 -39.45 -0.70
CA GLY A 70 32.63 -40.32 -1.84
C GLY A 70 33.73 -41.36 -2.03
N SER A 71 34.41 -41.35 -3.18
CA SER A 71 35.53 -42.26 -3.46
C SER A 71 36.89 -41.79 -2.92
N THR A 72 36.99 -40.56 -2.39
CA THR A 72 38.25 -40.02 -1.88
C THR A 72 38.38 -40.34 -0.39
N ILE A 73 39.52 -40.90 0.03
CA ILE A 73 39.77 -41.29 1.43
C ILE A 73 40.93 -40.47 1.98
N LEU A 74 40.74 -39.89 3.17
CA LEU A 74 41.77 -39.17 3.94
C LEU A 74 41.98 -39.88 5.29
N SER A 75 43.18 -39.81 5.86
CA SER A 75 43.51 -40.52 7.09
C SER A 75 44.46 -39.75 8.00
N SER A 76 44.05 -39.59 9.25
CA SER A 76 44.82 -38.97 10.34
C SER A 76 44.62 -39.77 11.63
N PRO A 77 45.51 -40.73 11.97
CA PRO A 77 45.26 -41.70 13.03
C PRO A 77 45.35 -41.12 14.45
N THR A 78 46.08 -40.02 14.66
CA THR A 78 46.43 -39.55 16.02
C THR A 78 45.79 -38.20 16.37
N TYR A 79 45.82 -37.23 15.46
CA TYR A 79 45.42 -35.85 15.71
C TYR A 79 44.28 -35.39 14.79
N TYR A 80 43.63 -34.27 15.11
CA TYR A 80 42.76 -33.62 14.15
C TYR A 80 43.58 -33.14 12.95
N ASN A 81 43.06 -33.35 11.75
CA ASN A 81 43.65 -32.83 10.52
C ASN A 81 42.60 -32.04 9.76
N MET A 82 43.03 -31.03 9.02
CA MET A 82 42.12 -30.27 8.19
C MET A 82 41.75 -31.05 6.93
N PHE A 83 40.59 -30.74 6.37
CA PHE A 83 40.28 -31.13 5.01
C PHE A 83 39.75 -29.94 4.21
N VAL A 84 39.93 -29.99 2.89
CA VAL A 84 39.16 -29.22 1.92
C VAL A 84 38.65 -30.19 0.85
N ALA A 85 37.38 -30.06 0.48
CA ALA A 85 36.76 -30.89 -0.54
C ALA A 85 36.00 -30.04 -1.56
N LYS A 86 36.16 -30.38 -2.84
CA LYS A 86 35.49 -29.72 -3.97
C LYS A 86 34.47 -30.66 -4.61
N TYR A 87 33.25 -30.18 -4.79
CA TYR A 87 32.17 -30.83 -5.49
C TYR A 87 31.81 -30.03 -6.75
N ASP A 88 31.44 -30.73 -7.82
CA ASP A 88 30.84 -30.06 -8.98
C ASP A 88 29.41 -29.58 -8.69
N ALA A 89 28.81 -28.86 -9.64
CA ALA A 89 27.45 -28.35 -9.50
C ALA A 89 26.36 -29.43 -9.31
N SER A 90 26.67 -30.69 -9.65
CA SER A 90 25.79 -31.85 -9.51
C SER A 90 26.04 -32.64 -8.21
N GLY A 91 27.00 -32.20 -7.39
CA GLY A 91 27.35 -32.84 -6.13
C GLY A 91 28.30 -34.03 -6.26
N ASN A 92 28.99 -34.19 -7.39
CA ASN A 92 30.04 -35.21 -7.51
C ASN A 92 31.33 -34.67 -6.89
N ILE A 93 32.00 -35.48 -6.08
CA ILE A 93 33.32 -35.15 -5.53
C ILE A 93 34.34 -35.10 -6.67
N LEU A 94 35.05 -33.96 -6.80
CA LEU A 94 36.14 -33.80 -7.75
C LEU A 94 37.48 -34.13 -7.10
N TRP A 95 37.71 -33.62 -5.89
CA TRP A 95 38.88 -33.94 -5.09
C TRP A 95 38.62 -33.58 -3.62
N ALA A 96 39.35 -34.24 -2.71
CA ALA A 96 39.52 -33.82 -1.33
C ALA A 96 41.01 -33.85 -0.97
N LYS A 97 41.46 -32.90 -0.16
CA LYS A 97 42.86 -32.73 0.25
C LYS A 97 42.94 -32.45 1.75
N ASP A 98 44.05 -32.85 2.36
CA ASP A 98 44.40 -32.60 3.75
C ASP A 98 45.87 -32.18 3.89
N ALA A 99 46.30 -31.96 5.12
CA ALA A 99 47.71 -31.78 5.43
C ALA A 99 48.41 -33.14 5.64
N SER A 100 49.70 -33.19 5.33
CA SER A 100 50.59 -34.34 5.56
C SER A 100 51.66 -34.00 6.61
N GLY A 101 52.39 -35.01 7.12
CA GLY A 101 53.47 -34.81 8.10
C GLY A 101 52.99 -34.45 9.52
N ILE A 102 51.71 -34.67 9.81
CA ILE A 102 51.00 -34.32 11.04
C ILE A 102 51.58 -34.98 12.29
N SER A 103 52.13 -34.16 13.19
CA SER A 103 52.38 -34.52 14.60
C SER A 103 51.47 -33.75 15.57
N THR A 104 50.37 -33.18 15.05
CA THR A 104 49.52 -32.18 15.75
C THR A 104 48.16 -31.94 15.13
N ASP A 105 47.30 -31.25 15.90
CA ASP A 105 46.01 -30.75 15.47
C ASP A 105 46.14 -29.62 14.42
N VAL A 106 45.52 -29.83 13.26
CA VAL A 106 45.35 -28.86 12.17
C VAL A 106 43.86 -28.72 11.90
N ASN A 107 43.37 -27.48 11.80
CA ASN A 107 41.96 -27.21 11.59
C ASN A 107 41.80 -26.08 10.57
N ALA A 108 40.97 -26.29 9.54
CA ALA A 108 40.60 -25.22 8.62
C ALA A 108 39.28 -24.57 9.04
N ARG A 109 39.16 -23.25 8.85
CA ARG A 109 38.02 -22.45 9.31
C ARG A 109 37.30 -21.71 8.19
N GLY A 110 38.03 -21.17 7.20
CA GLY A 110 37.44 -20.44 6.08
C GLY A 110 37.93 -20.96 4.73
N VAL A 111 37.09 -20.85 3.71
CA VAL A 111 37.38 -21.24 2.33
C VAL A 111 36.82 -20.22 1.33
N THR A 112 37.59 -19.91 0.31
CA THR A 112 37.12 -19.08 -0.81
C THR A 112 37.82 -19.49 -2.10
N ALA A 113 37.36 -19.00 -3.24
CA ALA A 113 38.04 -19.20 -4.51
C ALA A 113 38.08 -17.93 -5.36
N ASP A 114 39.15 -17.79 -6.16
CA ASP A 114 39.26 -16.71 -7.14
C ASP A 114 38.56 -17.06 -8.46
N ALA A 115 38.48 -16.08 -9.37
CA ALA A 115 37.85 -16.27 -10.67
C ALA A 115 38.55 -17.30 -11.58
N ALA A 116 39.82 -17.63 -11.30
CA ALA A 116 40.54 -18.70 -12.01
C ALA A 116 40.26 -20.10 -11.41
N GLY A 117 39.49 -20.16 -10.32
CA GLY A 117 39.15 -21.39 -9.61
C GLY A 117 40.28 -21.87 -8.69
N ASN A 118 41.25 -21.01 -8.35
CA ASN A 118 42.19 -21.34 -7.28
C ASN A 118 41.47 -21.19 -5.94
N VAL A 119 41.71 -22.14 -5.04
CA VAL A 119 41.04 -22.24 -3.75
C VAL A 119 42.00 -21.81 -2.65
N TYR A 120 41.52 -20.98 -1.73
CA TYR A 120 42.27 -20.52 -0.57
C TYR A 120 41.60 -21.07 0.67
N VAL A 121 42.38 -21.71 1.52
CA VAL A 121 41.89 -22.33 2.76
C VAL A 121 42.71 -21.81 3.92
N ILE A 122 42.03 -21.17 4.88
CA ILE A 122 42.64 -20.61 6.07
C ILE A 122 42.33 -21.47 7.29
N GLY A 123 43.26 -21.52 8.24
CA GLY A 123 43.06 -22.25 9.47
C GLY A 123 44.14 -21.99 10.51
N GLY A 124 44.31 -22.97 11.40
CA GLY A 124 45.34 -23.00 12.41
C GLY A 124 45.99 -24.38 12.53
N TYR A 125 47.27 -24.39 12.92
CA TYR A 125 48.04 -25.59 13.17
C TYR A 125 48.92 -25.42 14.40
N ALA A 126 49.32 -26.54 15.01
CA ALA A 126 50.43 -26.58 15.95
C ALA A 126 51.53 -27.54 15.42
N ASN A 127 52.67 -27.61 16.09
CA ASN A 127 53.89 -28.33 15.73
C ASN A 127 54.27 -28.22 14.25
N SER A 128 54.39 -29.34 13.54
CA SER A 128 54.83 -29.39 12.14
C SER A 128 53.69 -29.83 11.23
N VAL A 129 53.51 -29.12 10.12
CA VAL A 129 52.51 -29.41 9.09
C VAL A 129 53.10 -29.22 7.69
N THR A 130 52.71 -30.09 6.75
CA THR A 130 53.17 -30.03 5.35
C THR A 130 51.99 -30.13 4.39
N PHE A 131 51.91 -29.21 3.43
CA PHE A 131 50.92 -29.20 2.37
C PHE A 131 51.60 -29.48 1.02
N GLY A 132 51.41 -30.67 0.46
CA GLY A 132 52.14 -31.09 -0.74
C GLY A 132 53.66 -31.06 -0.49
N SER A 133 54.38 -30.19 -1.21
CA SER A 133 55.82 -29.97 -1.02
C SER A 133 56.18 -28.81 -0.08
N PHE A 134 55.19 -28.13 0.50
CA PHE A 134 55.38 -26.94 1.34
C PHE A 134 55.26 -27.29 2.82
N THR A 135 56.39 -27.31 3.53
CA THR A 135 56.42 -27.50 5.00
C THR A 135 56.41 -26.14 5.68
N LEU A 136 55.44 -25.92 6.58
CA LEU A 136 55.35 -24.68 7.35
C LEU A 136 56.31 -24.70 8.55
N PRO A 137 56.71 -23.53 9.07
CA PRO A 137 57.55 -23.44 10.27
C PRO A 137 56.95 -24.18 11.47
N THR A 138 57.79 -24.86 12.25
CA THR A 138 57.34 -25.59 13.43
C THR A 138 57.01 -24.64 14.59
N SER A 139 55.86 -24.84 15.27
CA SER A 139 55.49 -24.05 16.45
C SER A 139 54.92 -24.90 17.57
N SER A 140 55.31 -24.67 18.83
CA SER A 140 54.73 -25.38 19.98
C SER A 140 53.34 -24.88 20.39
N SER A 141 52.85 -23.80 19.79
CA SER A 141 51.55 -23.18 20.02
C SER A 141 50.75 -23.08 18.71
N GLY A 142 49.45 -22.75 18.81
CA GLY A 142 48.60 -22.57 17.63
C GLY A 142 49.05 -21.38 16.78
N VAL A 143 49.25 -21.60 15.48
CA VAL A 143 49.70 -20.63 14.47
C VAL A 143 48.72 -20.64 13.30
N CYS A 144 48.44 -19.49 12.70
CA CYS A 144 47.60 -19.43 11.51
C CYS A 144 48.35 -19.98 10.28
N CYS A 145 47.62 -20.69 9.42
CA CYS A 145 48.11 -21.07 8.10
C CYS A 145 47.08 -20.71 7.01
N MET A 146 47.61 -20.52 5.80
CA MET A 146 46.83 -20.47 4.57
C MET A 146 47.49 -21.36 3.54
N VAL A 147 46.64 -22.02 2.75
CA VAL A 147 47.07 -22.87 1.65
C VAL A 147 46.29 -22.48 0.41
N LYS A 148 47.00 -22.31 -0.70
CA LYS A 148 46.40 -22.10 -2.01
C LYS A 148 46.49 -23.38 -2.83
N TYR A 149 45.36 -23.78 -3.39
CA TYR A 149 45.24 -24.89 -4.33
C TYR A 149 44.88 -24.36 -5.73
N ASP A 150 45.34 -25.03 -6.77
CA ASP A 150 44.76 -24.83 -8.11
C ASP A 150 43.36 -25.47 -8.21
N SER A 151 42.72 -25.31 -9.36
CA SER A 151 41.37 -25.84 -9.60
C SER A 151 41.27 -27.38 -9.53
N ASN A 152 42.40 -28.09 -9.64
CA ASN A 152 42.55 -29.54 -9.57
C ASN A 152 42.98 -30.04 -8.18
N GLY A 153 43.18 -29.14 -7.22
CA GLY A 153 43.58 -29.47 -5.85
C GLY A 153 45.08 -29.67 -5.66
N ASN A 154 45.93 -29.22 -6.59
CA ASN A 154 47.38 -29.20 -6.38
C ASN A 154 47.77 -27.98 -5.54
N VAL A 155 48.64 -28.17 -4.55
CA VAL A 155 49.12 -27.06 -3.70
C VAL A 155 50.04 -26.15 -4.52
N LEU A 156 49.69 -24.86 -4.59
CA LEU A 156 50.49 -23.83 -5.26
C LEU A 156 51.45 -23.13 -4.28
N TRP A 157 50.99 -22.87 -3.06
CA TRP A 157 51.82 -22.40 -1.95
C TRP A 157 51.11 -22.62 -0.61
N ALA A 158 51.87 -22.65 0.47
CA ALA A 158 51.37 -22.62 1.84
C ALA A 158 52.23 -21.66 2.68
N ASN A 159 51.59 -20.79 3.45
CA ASN A 159 52.25 -19.80 4.29
C ASN A 159 51.68 -19.80 5.71
N ALA A 160 52.51 -19.43 6.68
CA ALA A 160 52.14 -19.31 8.09
C ALA A 160 52.18 -17.86 8.56
N PHE A 161 51.31 -17.53 9.51
CA PHE A 161 51.28 -16.25 10.22
C PHE A 161 51.21 -16.50 11.72
N GLY A 162 52.10 -15.86 12.49
CA GLY A 162 52.18 -16.02 13.94
C GLY A 162 53.57 -16.51 14.39
N GLY A 163 53.98 -16.07 15.58
CA GLY A 163 55.34 -16.27 16.09
C GLY A 163 55.55 -17.64 16.73
N ILE A 164 56.65 -18.30 16.38
CA ILE A 164 57.10 -19.55 16.99
C ILE A 164 57.39 -19.29 18.49
N ASN A 165 56.64 -19.92 19.40
CA ASN A 165 56.84 -19.93 20.87
C ASN A 165 56.42 -18.66 21.68
N THR A 166 55.22 -18.10 21.47
CA THR A 166 54.72 -16.94 22.26
C THR A 166 53.68 -17.29 23.34
N GLY A 167 53.39 -18.58 23.55
CA GLY A 167 52.52 -19.03 24.65
C GLY A 167 51.04 -18.65 24.50
N GLY A 168 50.59 -18.27 23.30
CA GLY A 168 49.18 -18.04 23.01
C GLY A 168 48.73 -18.68 21.69
N VAL A 169 47.45 -18.51 21.34
CA VAL A 169 46.79 -19.23 20.24
C VAL A 169 46.47 -18.24 19.12
N ASP A 170 47.11 -18.42 17.96
CA ASP A 170 46.83 -17.67 16.73
C ASP A 170 46.10 -18.60 15.74
N TYR A 171 44.97 -18.15 15.19
CA TYR A 171 44.26 -18.90 14.15
C TYR A 171 43.58 -17.95 13.16
N GLY A 172 43.52 -18.37 11.90
CA GLY A 172 42.74 -17.65 10.90
C GLY A 172 41.27 -18.04 11.00
N THR A 173 40.39 -17.05 10.98
CA THR A 173 38.94 -17.24 11.14
C THR A 173 38.24 -17.30 9.81
N ASP A 174 38.63 -16.45 8.84
CA ASP A 174 38.01 -16.38 7.51
C ASP A 174 38.98 -15.83 6.45
N VAL A 175 38.68 -16.05 5.17
CA VAL A 175 39.47 -15.64 4.01
C VAL A 175 38.60 -15.07 2.88
N GLY A 176 39.03 -13.94 2.33
CA GLY A 176 38.34 -13.30 1.20
C GLY A 176 39.28 -12.97 0.06
N VAL A 177 38.77 -13.09 -1.17
CA VAL A 177 39.43 -12.62 -2.40
C VAL A 177 38.79 -11.30 -2.81
N ASP A 178 39.58 -10.25 -2.97
CA ASP A 178 39.13 -9.01 -3.59
C ASP A 178 38.88 -9.25 -5.09
N PRO A 179 37.62 -9.16 -5.57
CA PRO A 179 37.31 -9.43 -6.97
C PRO A 179 37.96 -8.43 -7.94
N SER A 180 38.31 -7.23 -7.47
CA SER A 180 38.86 -6.15 -8.30
C SER A 180 40.36 -6.27 -8.51
N SER A 181 41.10 -6.69 -7.47
CA SER A 181 42.56 -6.75 -7.48
C SER A 181 43.15 -8.16 -7.43
N GLY A 182 42.34 -9.17 -7.05
CA GLY A 182 42.79 -10.53 -6.78
C GLY A 182 43.54 -10.68 -5.45
N ASN A 183 43.74 -9.59 -4.70
CA ASN A 183 44.43 -9.66 -3.41
C ASN A 183 43.63 -10.50 -2.40
N ILE A 184 44.36 -11.19 -1.53
CA ILE A 184 43.80 -12.12 -0.56
C ILE A 184 43.87 -11.49 0.81
N TYR A 185 42.73 -11.47 1.49
CA TYR A 185 42.57 -11.00 2.84
C TYR A 185 42.41 -12.18 3.79
N TRP A 186 43.17 -12.18 4.88
CA TRP A 186 43.12 -13.20 5.91
C TRP A 186 42.60 -12.52 7.18
N LEU A 187 41.46 -12.98 7.70
CA LEU A 187 40.96 -12.54 9.00
C LEU A 187 41.59 -13.41 10.06
N LEU A 188 42.32 -12.78 10.97
CA LEU A 188 43.12 -13.48 11.95
C LEU A 188 42.66 -13.11 13.35
N GLU A 189 42.66 -14.10 14.22
CA GLU A 189 42.59 -13.92 15.65
C GLU A 189 43.94 -14.29 16.27
N CYS A 190 44.62 -13.33 16.90
CA CYS A 190 45.92 -13.50 17.50
C CYS A 190 45.83 -13.33 19.02
N SER A 191 46.37 -14.27 19.78
CA SER A 191 46.51 -14.07 21.22
C SER A 191 47.95 -14.39 21.57
N SER A 192 48.73 -13.38 21.94
CA SER A 192 50.14 -13.59 22.23
C SER A 192 50.57 -12.76 23.42
N SER A 193 51.22 -13.43 24.39
CA SER A 193 51.92 -12.73 25.48
C SER A 193 53.04 -11.81 24.97
N ASN A 194 53.46 -12.00 23.71
CA ASN A 194 54.42 -11.20 22.98
C ASN A 194 53.69 -10.30 21.96
N PRO A 195 53.86 -8.97 21.99
CA PRO A 195 53.20 -8.05 21.05
C PRO A 195 53.79 -8.09 19.62
N VAL A 196 54.53 -9.13 19.24
CA VAL A 196 55.21 -9.21 17.95
C VAL A 196 54.92 -10.56 17.29
N VAL A 197 54.36 -10.50 16.07
CA VAL A 197 54.07 -11.64 15.20
C VAL A 197 54.82 -11.53 13.88
N THR A 198 54.92 -12.61 13.12
CA THR A 198 55.71 -12.66 11.89
C THR A 198 54.96 -13.28 10.72
N TYR A 199 55.26 -12.80 9.52
CA TYR A 199 54.91 -13.41 8.24
C TYR A 199 56.16 -13.50 7.37
N GLY A 200 56.69 -14.71 7.18
CA GLY A 200 58.01 -14.89 6.56
C GLY A 200 59.07 -14.09 7.32
N ALA A 201 59.79 -13.20 6.62
CA ALA A 201 60.78 -12.30 7.22
C ALA A 201 60.18 -11.00 7.79
N THR A 202 58.90 -10.73 7.56
CA THR A 202 58.24 -9.49 7.99
C THR A 202 57.81 -9.60 9.45
N THR A 203 58.20 -8.61 10.25
CA THR A 203 57.78 -8.47 11.65
C THR A 203 56.63 -7.48 11.77
N ILE A 204 55.60 -7.82 12.53
CA ILE A 204 54.40 -7.01 12.75
C ILE A 204 54.20 -6.83 14.24
N THR A 205 54.10 -5.57 14.68
CA THR A 205 53.81 -5.23 16.07
C THR A 205 52.31 -5.09 16.28
N LEU A 206 51.78 -5.81 17.26
CA LEU A 206 50.40 -5.74 17.69
C LEU A 206 50.15 -4.43 18.45
N ILE A 207 49.04 -3.77 18.14
CA ILE A 207 48.67 -2.53 18.83
C ILE A 207 48.26 -2.74 20.31
N ASN A 208 47.96 -3.98 20.71
CA ASN A 208 47.84 -4.41 22.11
C ASN A 208 48.19 -5.92 22.17
N PRO A 209 48.96 -6.39 23.16
CA PRO A 209 49.27 -7.81 23.31
C PRO A 209 48.03 -8.68 23.63
N ASN A 210 46.95 -8.07 24.13
CA ASN A 210 45.65 -8.73 24.34
C ASN A 210 44.68 -8.53 23.16
N LEU A 211 45.09 -7.84 22.07
CA LEU A 211 44.26 -7.62 20.87
C LEU A 211 44.36 -8.80 19.92
N ALA A 212 43.22 -9.19 19.35
CA ALA A 212 43.13 -10.40 18.57
C ALA A 212 42.81 -10.21 17.08
N MET A 213 42.06 -9.20 16.64
CA MET A 213 41.75 -9.06 15.20
C MET A 213 42.88 -8.39 14.39
N ILE A 214 43.38 -9.09 13.38
CA ILE A 214 44.27 -8.55 12.33
C ILE A 214 43.74 -8.96 10.96
N LEU A 215 43.74 -8.03 10.02
CA LEU A 215 43.48 -8.31 8.61
C LEU A 215 44.79 -8.30 7.83
N LEU A 216 45.29 -9.47 7.45
CA LEU A 216 46.48 -9.60 6.62
C LEU A 216 46.09 -9.51 5.14
N LYS A 217 46.82 -8.71 4.37
CA LYS A 217 46.65 -8.60 2.92
C LYS A 217 47.87 -9.18 2.21
N THR A 218 47.62 -10.06 1.26
CA THR A 218 48.63 -10.67 0.39
C THR A 218 48.23 -10.57 -1.08
N ASP A 219 49.19 -10.66 -1.99
CA ASP A 219 48.90 -10.84 -3.41
C ASP A 219 48.49 -12.31 -3.71
N PRO A 220 47.99 -12.64 -4.92
CA PRO A 220 47.63 -14.02 -5.27
C PRO A 220 48.77 -15.05 -5.17
N SER A 221 50.02 -14.59 -5.14
CA SER A 221 51.22 -15.44 -5.03
C SER A 221 51.63 -15.66 -3.57
N GLY A 222 50.92 -15.07 -2.61
CA GLY A 222 51.21 -15.17 -1.19
C GLY A 222 52.29 -14.20 -0.72
N ASN A 223 52.61 -13.14 -1.47
CA ASN A 223 53.52 -12.12 -0.99
C ASN A 223 52.79 -11.15 -0.06
N PHE A 224 53.45 -10.76 1.04
CA PHE A 224 52.92 -9.81 2.00
C PHE A 224 52.73 -8.43 1.38
N LEU A 225 51.56 -7.82 1.59
CA LEU A 225 51.25 -6.46 1.17
C LEU A 225 51.01 -5.52 2.37
N ALA A 226 50.19 -5.95 3.33
CA ALA A 226 49.87 -5.14 4.51
C ALA A 226 49.36 -6.00 5.67
N ALA A 227 49.53 -5.48 6.89
CA ALA A 227 48.81 -5.95 8.08
C ALA A 227 47.99 -4.78 8.62
N ILE A 228 46.67 -4.95 8.67
CA ILE A 228 45.71 -3.90 8.98
C ILE A 228 45.07 -4.23 10.32
N GLN A 229 45.22 -3.33 11.28
CA GLN A 229 44.70 -3.46 12.64
C GLN A 229 43.69 -2.34 12.92
N PRO A 230 42.85 -2.44 13.96
CA PRO A 230 42.19 -1.26 14.52
C PRO A 230 43.21 -0.14 14.82
N THR A 231 42.76 1.11 14.86
CA THR A 231 43.62 2.27 15.19
C THR A 231 44.16 2.17 16.62
N SER A 232 43.33 1.71 17.55
CA SER A 232 43.71 1.43 18.95
C SER A 232 42.71 0.46 19.57
N ALA A 233 43.12 -0.27 20.61
CA ALA A 233 42.15 -0.86 21.53
C ALA A 233 42.75 -1.06 22.93
N SER A 234 41.89 -0.95 23.94
CA SER A 234 42.22 -1.16 25.35
C SER A 234 41.74 -2.52 25.88
N GLY A 235 40.86 -3.21 25.15
CA GLY A 235 40.33 -4.53 25.47
C GLY A 235 40.62 -5.59 24.41
N TYR A 236 39.97 -6.75 24.53
CA TYR A 236 40.04 -7.83 23.53
C TYR A 236 39.07 -7.57 22.38
N VAL A 237 39.49 -7.92 21.17
CA VAL A 237 38.73 -7.76 19.92
C VAL A 237 38.89 -9.04 19.12
N GLY A 238 37.89 -9.91 19.18
CA GLY A 238 37.83 -11.16 18.43
C GLY A 238 37.24 -10.95 17.03
N ALA A 239 37.60 -11.84 16.12
CA ALA A 239 37.17 -11.80 14.74
C ALA A 239 36.30 -13.03 14.46
N SER A 240 35.16 -12.84 13.80
CA SER A 240 34.33 -13.97 13.39
C SER A 240 34.51 -14.23 11.90
N GLU A 241 34.04 -13.29 11.08
CA GLU A 241 33.85 -13.49 9.64
C GLU A 241 34.08 -12.19 8.87
N MET A 242 34.39 -12.29 7.57
CA MET A 242 34.50 -11.14 6.67
C MET A 242 33.60 -11.26 5.43
N ALA A 243 33.35 -10.13 4.79
CA ALA A 243 32.76 -10.07 3.46
C ALA A 243 33.50 -9.03 2.63
N ILE A 244 33.60 -9.23 1.32
CA ILE A 244 34.27 -8.30 0.40
C ILE A 244 33.31 -7.93 -0.73
N ASP A 245 33.14 -6.63 -0.97
CA ASP A 245 32.32 -6.15 -2.09
C ASP A 245 33.09 -6.09 -3.41
N ASN A 246 32.37 -5.92 -4.52
CA ASN A 246 32.97 -5.85 -5.85
C ASN A 246 33.92 -4.65 -6.06
N ALA A 247 33.89 -3.66 -5.16
CA ALA A 247 34.82 -2.53 -5.16
C ALA A 247 36.08 -2.79 -4.31
N GLY A 248 36.20 -3.97 -3.70
CA GLY A 248 37.32 -4.36 -2.85
C GLY A 248 37.24 -3.81 -1.42
N ASN A 249 36.11 -3.24 -1.00
CA ASN A 249 35.94 -2.88 0.41
C ASN A 249 35.70 -4.14 1.23
N VAL A 250 36.32 -4.19 2.40
CA VAL A 250 36.24 -5.33 3.33
C VAL A 250 35.35 -4.94 4.50
N TYR A 251 34.43 -5.83 4.85
CA TYR A 251 33.57 -5.73 6.01
C TYR A 251 33.96 -6.84 6.97
N VAL A 252 34.13 -6.52 8.24
CA VAL A 252 34.49 -7.50 9.28
C VAL A 252 33.46 -7.44 10.39
N THR A 253 33.12 -8.61 10.94
CA THR A 253 32.33 -8.70 12.17
C THR A 253 33.05 -9.56 13.20
N GLY A 254 32.72 -9.33 14.47
CA GLY A 254 33.33 -10.01 15.59
C GLY A 254 32.76 -9.53 16.91
N SER A 255 33.39 -9.95 17.99
CA SER A 255 33.00 -9.60 19.35
C SER A 255 34.15 -8.87 20.05
N PHE A 256 33.86 -7.91 20.91
CA PHE A 256 34.86 -7.23 21.71
C PHE A 256 34.40 -7.08 23.15
N TYR A 257 35.35 -7.18 24.10
CA TYR A 257 35.09 -7.06 25.54
C TYR A 257 36.27 -6.38 26.28
N GLY A 258 36.01 -5.91 27.51
CA GLY A 258 37.07 -5.45 28.43
C GLY A 258 37.70 -4.09 28.11
N GLY A 259 37.08 -3.24 27.28
CA GLY A 259 37.61 -1.89 27.01
C GLY A 259 36.89 -1.13 25.88
N SER A 260 37.68 -0.45 25.06
CA SER A 260 37.25 0.26 23.84
C SER A 260 38.12 -0.15 22.66
N VAL A 261 37.59 -0.03 21.44
CA VAL A 261 38.31 -0.25 20.19
C VAL A 261 37.99 0.89 19.22
N THR A 262 39.01 1.39 18.53
CA THR A 262 38.87 2.48 17.56
C THR A 262 39.20 1.99 16.15
N PHE A 263 38.30 2.25 15.21
CA PHE A 263 38.44 2.01 13.78
C PHE A 263 38.45 3.35 13.04
N GLY A 264 39.62 3.78 12.57
CA GLY A 264 39.77 5.11 11.96
C GLY A 264 39.44 6.19 12.98
N SER A 265 38.39 6.98 12.72
CA SER A 265 37.87 7.99 13.64
C SER A 265 36.71 7.50 14.53
N THR A 266 36.28 6.25 14.41
CA THR A 266 35.13 5.72 15.14
C THR A 266 35.58 4.91 16.35
N THR A 267 35.17 5.30 17.55
CA THR A 267 35.47 4.56 18.79
C THR A 267 34.24 3.82 19.30
N LEU A 268 34.37 2.51 19.45
CA LEU A 268 33.41 1.60 20.07
C LEU A 268 33.75 1.44 21.56
N ASN A 269 32.76 1.52 22.44
CA ASN A 269 32.93 1.54 23.89
C ASN A 269 32.07 0.48 24.57
N ILE A 270 32.60 -0.15 25.62
CA ILE A 270 31.88 -1.10 26.47
C ILE A 270 31.49 -0.42 27.78
N ASN A 271 30.23 -0.56 28.17
CA ASN A 271 29.74 -0.13 29.48
C ASN A 271 29.91 -1.28 30.49
N ALA A 272 31.00 -1.23 31.26
CA ALA A 272 31.31 -2.02 32.47
C ALA A 272 31.42 -3.57 32.35
N SER A 273 32.62 -4.06 32.67
CA SER A 273 33.06 -5.42 33.07
C SER A 273 32.49 -6.67 32.36
N ALA A 274 33.37 -7.34 31.59
CA ALA A 274 33.37 -8.77 31.22
C ALA A 274 32.36 -9.30 30.18
N PHE A 275 31.75 -8.44 29.36
CA PHE A 275 30.69 -8.84 28.43
C PHE A 275 31.05 -8.60 26.96
N ASP A 276 30.60 -9.51 26.10
CA ASP A 276 30.82 -9.47 24.65
C ASP A 276 29.81 -8.55 23.97
N ASN A 277 30.31 -7.56 23.24
CA ASN A 277 29.53 -6.76 22.31
C ASN A 277 29.89 -7.14 20.88
N VAL A 278 28.87 -7.17 20.01
CA VAL A 278 29.09 -7.34 18.57
C VAL A 278 29.57 -6.05 17.96
N MET A 279 30.53 -6.18 17.04
CA MET A 279 30.98 -5.10 16.17
C MET A 279 30.83 -5.45 14.69
N VAL A 280 30.64 -4.42 13.87
CA VAL A 280 30.82 -4.48 12.42
C VAL A 280 31.60 -3.26 11.97
N ALA A 281 32.60 -3.46 11.12
CA ALA A 281 33.45 -2.37 10.62
C ALA A 281 33.70 -2.50 9.12
N LYS A 282 33.81 -1.36 8.44
CA LYS A 282 34.14 -1.28 7.02
C LYS A 282 35.53 -0.68 6.79
N LEU A 283 36.30 -1.36 5.96
CA LEU A 283 37.60 -0.97 5.45
C LEU A 283 37.49 -0.67 3.95
N SER A 284 38.04 0.44 3.49
CA SER A 284 38.14 0.72 2.06
C SER A 284 39.11 -0.24 1.36
N ALA A 285 38.99 -0.38 0.04
CA ALA A 285 39.96 -1.11 -0.78
C ALA A 285 41.41 -0.60 -0.63
N SER A 286 41.57 0.69 -0.29
CA SER A 286 42.85 1.32 -0.01
C SER A 286 43.39 1.06 1.40
N GLY A 287 42.67 0.32 2.26
CA GLY A 287 43.10 -0.02 3.61
C GLY A 287 42.77 1.00 4.70
N ASN A 288 41.78 1.88 4.49
CA ASN A 288 41.36 2.87 5.49
C ASN A 288 40.03 2.46 6.14
N TRP A 289 39.97 2.50 7.48
CA TRP A 289 38.72 2.29 8.20
C TRP A 289 37.76 3.46 7.96
N LEU A 290 36.55 3.16 7.48
CA LEU A 290 35.55 4.17 7.08
C LEU A 290 34.51 4.41 8.17
N TRP A 291 33.96 3.33 8.73
CA TRP A 291 32.99 3.37 9.81
C TRP A 291 33.04 2.07 10.62
N ALA A 292 32.57 2.13 11.86
CA ALA A 292 32.29 0.97 12.70
C ALA A 292 30.99 1.16 13.48
N LYS A 293 30.33 0.06 13.84
CA LYS A 293 29.10 0.02 14.64
C LYS A 293 29.20 -1.09 15.69
N GLN A 294 28.44 -0.95 16.77
CA GLN A 294 28.38 -1.91 17.86
C GLN A 294 26.95 -2.19 18.33
N SER A 295 26.76 -3.34 18.97
CA SER A 295 25.62 -3.56 19.86
C SER A 295 25.77 -2.78 21.18
N ILE A 296 24.66 -2.44 21.84
CA ILE A 296 24.59 -1.76 23.14
C ILE A 296 23.71 -2.58 24.11
N GLN A 297 24.11 -2.63 25.40
CA GLN A 297 23.37 -3.18 26.55
C GLN A 297 23.16 -4.71 26.61
N ASN A 298 24.25 -5.51 26.57
CA ASN A 298 24.15 -6.98 26.62
C ASN A 298 25.09 -7.61 27.65
N TRP A 299 24.70 -8.75 28.21
CA TRP A 299 25.61 -9.61 28.98
C TRP A 299 26.45 -10.47 28.02
N LYS A 300 25.87 -11.10 26.99
CA LYS A 300 26.64 -11.77 25.93
C LYS A 300 26.00 -11.54 24.58
N CYS A 301 26.72 -10.94 23.66
CA CYS A 301 26.30 -10.74 22.28
C CYS A 301 27.47 -11.15 21.37
N GLU A 302 27.26 -12.18 20.55
CA GLU A 302 28.30 -12.77 19.71
C GLU A 302 27.92 -12.67 18.23
N ALA A 303 28.84 -12.17 17.42
CA ALA A 303 28.69 -12.11 15.97
C ALA A 303 29.02 -13.47 15.38
N MET A 304 28.14 -14.00 14.54
CA MET A 304 28.33 -15.33 13.94
C MET A 304 28.82 -15.19 12.50
N ASN A 305 28.13 -14.40 11.66
CA ASN A 305 28.47 -14.32 10.25
C ASN A 305 28.03 -12.99 9.61
N ILE A 306 28.63 -12.65 8.46
CA ILE A 306 28.43 -11.40 7.73
C ILE A 306 28.31 -11.66 6.23
N ALA A 307 27.41 -10.92 5.57
CA ALA A 307 27.29 -10.96 4.12
C ALA A 307 27.06 -9.57 3.54
N ILE A 308 27.60 -9.32 2.35
CA ILE A 308 27.36 -8.11 1.56
C ILE A 308 26.56 -8.47 0.31
N ASN A 309 25.59 -7.63 -0.06
CA ASN A 309 24.88 -7.81 -1.31
C ASN A 309 25.76 -7.50 -2.53
N ASN A 310 25.42 -8.06 -3.70
CA ASN A 310 26.26 -7.93 -4.90
C ASN A 310 26.38 -6.49 -5.42
N SER A 311 25.44 -5.60 -5.09
CA SER A 311 25.55 -4.18 -5.40
C SER A 311 26.48 -3.40 -4.45
N GLY A 312 26.95 -4.00 -3.36
CA GLY A 312 27.79 -3.34 -2.36
C GLY A 312 27.09 -2.21 -1.61
N THR A 313 25.75 -2.24 -1.54
CA THR A 313 24.92 -1.18 -0.93
C THR A 313 24.41 -1.56 0.45
N SER A 314 24.41 -2.84 0.82
CA SER A 314 23.89 -3.29 2.10
C SER A 314 24.67 -4.48 2.65
N VAL A 315 25.06 -4.36 3.91
CA VAL A 315 25.76 -5.40 4.67
C VAL A 315 24.86 -5.92 5.77
N TYR A 316 24.91 -7.22 5.99
CA TYR A 316 24.05 -7.94 6.91
C TYR A 316 24.92 -8.72 7.88
N ILE A 317 24.58 -8.68 9.16
CA ILE A 317 25.19 -9.54 10.18
C ILE A 317 24.12 -10.39 10.83
N VAL A 318 24.49 -11.61 11.21
CA VAL A 318 23.73 -12.44 12.15
C VAL A 318 24.57 -12.72 13.38
N GLY A 319 23.89 -12.88 14.50
CA GLY A 319 24.53 -13.24 15.73
C GLY A 319 23.55 -13.77 16.75
N LYS A 320 24.07 -14.06 17.94
CA LYS A 320 23.29 -14.57 19.07
C LYS A 320 23.50 -13.71 20.29
N VAL A 321 22.46 -13.57 21.09
CA VAL A 321 22.46 -12.80 22.33
C VAL A 321 21.90 -13.63 23.46
N HIS A 322 22.47 -13.50 24.66
CA HIS A 322 21.99 -14.15 25.86
C HIS A 322 21.74 -13.11 26.94
N GLN A 323 20.54 -13.10 27.51
CA GLN A 323 20.31 -12.31 28.70
C GLN A 323 20.91 -13.02 29.90
N SER A 324 21.56 -12.24 30.73
CA SER A 324 21.64 -12.61 32.12
C SER A 324 21.56 -11.31 32.93
N GLY A 325 21.01 -11.34 34.15
CA GLY A 325 20.71 -10.11 34.91
C GLY A 325 19.51 -9.30 34.38
N SER A 326 19.54 -7.97 34.57
CA SER A 326 18.36 -7.08 34.44
C SER A 326 18.15 -6.43 33.05
N PHE A 327 18.92 -6.80 32.03
CA PHE A 327 18.78 -6.22 30.69
C PHE A 327 17.63 -6.87 29.92
N ALA A 328 16.67 -6.07 29.43
CA ALA A 328 15.49 -6.58 28.73
C ALA A 328 15.62 -6.60 27.20
N SER A 329 16.68 -6.01 26.64
CA SER A 329 16.85 -5.85 25.19
C SER A 329 18.31 -5.64 24.78
N VAL A 330 18.64 -6.08 23.57
CA VAL A 330 19.84 -5.65 22.83
C VAL A 330 19.50 -4.54 21.85
N SER A 331 20.37 -3.54 21.69
CA SER A 331 20.16 -2.49 20.69
C SER A 331 21.34 -2.33 19.73
N PHE A 332 21.03 -1.97 18.49
CA PHE A 332 21.97 -1.58 17.43
C PHE A 332 21.51 -0.21 16.90
N GLY A 333 22.19 0.86 17.31
CA GLY A 333 21.72 2.22 17.03
C GLY A 333 20.28 2.43 17.53
N SER A 334 19.36 2.71 16.61
CA SER A 334 17.92 2.87 16.90
C SER A 334 17.12 1.57 16.90
N LEU A 335 17.69 0.44 16.46
CA LEU A 335 17.03 -0.86 16.49
C LEU A 335 17.17 -1.46 17.89
N SER A 336 16.08 -1.98 18.44
CA SER A 336 16.07 -2.63 19.75
C SER A 336 15.29 -3.93 19.66
N PHE A 337 15.88 -5.01 20.15
CA PHE A 337 15.30 -6.34 20.14
C PHE A 337 15.14 -6.84 21.57
N PRO A 338 13.96 -7.32 21.97
CA PRO A 338 13.79 -7.94 23.27
C PRO A 338 14.61 -9.23 23.33
N ILE A 339 15.15 -9.53 24.52
CA ILE A 339 15.93 -10.74 24.76
C ILE A 339 15.28 -11.56 25.88
N GLY A 340 15.29 -12.87 25.72
CA GLY A 340 14.89 -13.86 26.70
C GLY A 340 16.07 -14.38 27.54
N LEU A 341 15.78 -15.28 28.48
CA LEU A 341 16.77 -15.88 29.39
C LEU A 341 17.68 -16.91 28.72
N GLY A 342 17.36 -17.35 27.50
CA GLY A 342 18.17 -18.24 26.69
C GLY A 342 18.97 -17.49 25.62
N TRP A 343 19.51 -18.24 24.66
CA TRP A 343 20.18 -17.65 23.49
C TRP A 343 19.13 -17.30 22.44
N ASP A 344 19.06 -16.03 22.05
CA ASP A 344 18.21 -15.56 20.97
C ASP A 344 19.07 -15.16 19.76
N GLY A 345 18.54 -15.35 18.56
CA GLY A 345 19.20 -14.92 17.32
C GLY A 345 18.83 -13.49 16.94
N PHE A 346 19.70 -12.80 16.22
CA PHE A 346 19.37 -11.54 15.57
C PHE A 346 19.94 -11.46 14.16
N MET A 347 19.34 -10.60 13.35
CA MET A 347 19.87 -10.15 12.06
C MET A 347 19.76 -8.64 11.98
N VAL A 348 20.82 -7.96 11.55
CA VAL A 348 20.83 -6.50 11.33
C VAL A 348 21.37 -6.19 9.95
N LYS A 349 20.69 -5.29 9.25
CA LYS A 349 21.09 -4.72 7.96
C LYS A 349 21.62 -3.30 8.16
N TYR A 350 22.77 -3.01 7.59
CA TYR A 350 23.36 -1.68 7.54
C TYR A 350 23.49 -1.18 6.10
N ASP A 351 23.37 0.13 5.93
CA ASP A 351 23.79 0.82 4.72
C ASP A 351 25.32 0.73 4.57
N ALA A 352 25.79 0.20 3.44
CA ALA A 352 27.22 -0.04 3.25
C ALA A 352 28.05 1.26 3.20
N ALA A 353 27.47 2.37 2.76
CA ALA A 353 28.20 3.63 2.60
C ALA A 353 28.40 4.35 3.95
N SER A 354 27.33 4.48 4.73
CA SER A 354 27.29 5.24 5.99
C SER A 354 27.41 4.39 7.25
N GLY A 355 27.17 3.09 7.14
CA GLY A 355 27.01 2.18 8.27
C GLY A 355 25.75 2.44 9.08
N ALA A 356 24.76 3.18 8.57
CA ALA A 356 23.50 3.41 9.26
C ALA A 356 22.66 2.13 9.32
N GLU A 357 22.02 1.86 10.45
CA GLU A 357 21.09 0.74 10.61
C GLU A 357 19.82 0.97 9.76
N LEU A 358 19.47 0.00 8.91
CA LEU A 358 18.33 0.11 8.00
C LEU A 358 17.12 -0.67 8.49
N CYS A 359 17.33 -1.95 8.81
CA CYS A 359 16.32 -2.82 9.39
C CYS A 359 16.99 -3.93 10.18
N GLY A 360 16.21 -4.64 10.99
CA GLY A 360 16.67 -5.84 11.65
C GLY A 360 15.51 -6.61 12.24
N THR A 361 15.79 -7.85 12.61
CA THR A 361 14.83 -8.76 13.22
C THR A 361 15.55 -9.65 14.23
N TYR A 362 14.77 -10.32 15.08
CA TYR A 362 15.27 -11.20 16.11
C TYR A 362 14.48 -12.50 16.11
N MET A 363 15.09 -13.55 16.64
CA MET A 363 14.57 -14.90 16.71
C MET A 363 14.58 -15.31 18.19
N THR A 364 13.41 -15.55 18.78
CA THR A 364 13.33 -15.93 20.19
C THR A 364 12.41 -17.12 20.42
N ALA A 365 12.88 -18.07 21.22
CA ALA A 365 12.09 -19.19 21.72
C ALA A 365 11.38 -18.88 23.04
N GLY A 366 11.70 -17.73 23.67
CA GLY A 366 11.21 -17.36 25.00
C GLY A 366 11.79 -18.22 26.14
N GLY A 367 11.78 -17.68 27.36
CA GLY A 367 12.29 -18.39 28.54
C GLY A 367 13.78 -18.72 28.41
N SER A 368 14.20 -19.92 28.85
CA SER A 368 15.60 -20.40 28.84
C SER A 368 15.97 -21.21 27.58
N LEU A 369 15.18 -21.11 26.52
CA LEU A 369 15.34 -21.90 25.29
C LEU A 369 16.24 -21.16 24.30
N SER A 370 16.89 -21.90 23.39
CA SER A 370 17.91 -21.34 22.49
C SER A 370 17.53 -21.41 21.00
N VAL A 371 17.76 -20.30 20.29
CA VAL A 371 17.75 -20.17 18.83
C VAL A 371 19.10 -19.56 18.44
N ILE A 372 19.87 -20.28 17.62
CA ILE A 372 21.24 -19.88 17.25
C ILE A 372 21.36 -19.86 15.73
N PRO A 373 21.51 -18.67 15.10
CA PRO A 373 21.89 -18.58 13.70
C PRO A 373 23.36 -18.96 13.52
N GLY A 374 23.70 -19.56 12.38
CA GLY A 374 25.06 -19.83 11.94
C GLY A 374 25.45 -18.88 10.80
N GLY A 375 25.38 -19.36 9.57
CA GLY A 375 25.74 -18.60 8.38
C GLY A 375 24.64 -17.65 7.88
N ILE A 376 25.06 -16.64 7.11
CA ILE A 376 24.18 -15.75 6.35
C ILE A 376 24.73 -15.59 4.93
N ALA A 377 23.85 -15.54 3.94
CA ALA A 377 24.25 -15.19 2.59
C ALA A 377 23.15 -14.37 1.89
N VAL A 378 23.55 -13.55 0.93
CA VAL A 378 22.66 -12.64 0.19
C VAL A 378 22.72 -12.97 -1.28
N ASP A 379 21.57 -13.08 -1.92
CA ASP A 379 21.48 -13.42 -3.33
C ASP A 379 21.40 -12.20 -4.27
N ASN A 380 21.30 -12.47 -5.57
CA ASN A 380 21.16 -11.41 -6.59
C ASN A 380 19.85 -10.63 -6.51
N ALA A 381 18.79 -11.24 -5.96
CA ALA A 381 17.51 -10.55 -5.75
C ALA A 381 17.53 -9.65 -4.50
N GLY A 382 18.57 -9.74 -3.67
CA GLY A 382 18.67 -9.04 -2.39
C GLY A 382 17.91 -9.74 -1.26
N ASP A 383 17.48 -10.98 -1.47
CA ASP A 383 16.98 -11.84 -0.41
C ASP A 383 18.15 -12.34 0.43
N VAL A 384 17.89 -12.43 1.73
CA VAL A 384 18.90 -12.77 2.72
C VAL A 384 18.51 -14.09 3.35
N THR A 385 19.35 -15.09 3.23
CA THR A 385 19.08 -16.41 3.79
C THR A 385 20.06 -16.71 4.90
N THR A 386 19.54 -17.15 6.04
CA THR A 386 20.33 -17.62 7.17
C THR A 386 19.93 -19.04 7.52
N ILE A 387 20.90 -19.81 7.97
CA ILE A 387 20.71 -21.14 8.51
C ILE A 387 21.02 -21.11 10.00
N GLY A 388 20.31 -21.91 10.78
CA GLY A 388 20.57 -22.00 12.20
C GLY A 388 19.93 -23.21 12.83
N ARG A 389 20.04 -23.29 14.14
CA ARG A 389 19.48 -24.38 14.93
C ARG A 389 18.60 -23.87 16.05
N SER A 390 17.54 -24.62 16.32
CA SER A 390 16.71 -24.39 17.50
C SER A 390 16.31 -25.71 18.15
N TYR A 391 16.17 -25.69 19.47
CA TYR A 391 15.71 -26.84 20.26
C TYR A 391 14.18 -26.91 20.34
N THR A 392 13.49 -25.83 20.02
CA THR A 392 12.06 -25.67 20.19
C THR A 392 11.49 -24.81 19.09
N SER A 393 10.16 -24.77 18.99
CA SER A 393 9.49 -23.75 18.20
C SER A 393 9.87 -22.35 18.72
N PHE A 394 9.98 -21.38 17.82
CA PHE A 394 10.41 -20.02 18.14
C PHE A 394 9.60 -19.00 17.35
N THR A 395 9.83 -17.72 17.60
CA THR A 395 9.20 -16.62 16.87
C THR A 395 10.24 -15.71 16.25
N ILE A 396 9.90 -15.11 15.12
CA ILE A 396 10.69 -14.08 14.44
C ILE A 396 9.96 -12.74 14.59
N GLY A 397 10.68 -11.69 14.97
CA GLY A 397 10.10 -10.36 15.22
C GLY A 397 8.98 -10.38 16.27
N GLY A 398 9.01 -11.37 17.19
CA GLY A 398 8.04 -11.57 18.26
C GLY A 398 6.64 -12.03 17.84
N SER A 399 6.38 -12.17 16.54
CA SER A 399 5.02 -12.37 16.01
C SER A 399 4.94 -13.49 14.99
N TYR A 400 6.00 -13.76 14.24
CA TYR A 400 6.00 -14.77 13.19
C TYR A 400 6.41 -16.14 13.76
N PRO A 401 5.52 -17.14 13.88
CA PRO A 401 5.85 -18.42 14.49
C PRO A 401 6.64 -19.33 13.53
N VAL A 402 7.68 -19.98 14.07
CA VAL A 402 8.41 -21.05 13.41
C VAL A 402 8.19 -22.33 14.22
N THR A 403 7.40 -23.23 13.65
CA THR A 403 7.13 -24.52 14.28
C THR A 403 8.27 -25.49 14.01
N VAL A 404 8.93 -25.88 15.08
CA VAL A 404 9.99 -26.88 15.13
C VAL A 404 9.44 -28.03 15.98
N PRO A 405 9.21 -29.23 15.40
CA PRO A 405 8.75 -30.40 16.16
C PRO A 405 9.60 -30.68 17.40
N PRO A 406 9.05 -31.26 18.48
CA PRO A 406 9.85 -31.61 19.67
C PRO A 406 10.94 -32.65 19.32
N GLY A 407 12.19 -32.43 19.76
CA GLY A 407 13.32 -33.34 19.50
C GLY A 407 14.68 -32.69 19.76
N ALA A 408 15.77 -33.44 19.51
CA ALA A 408 17.14 -32.87 19.55
C ALA A 408 17.34 -31.86 18.41
N GLN A 409 18.18 -30.84 18.65
CA GLN A 409 18.56 -29.70 17.79
C GLN A 409 18.10 -29.80 16.32
N GLN A 410 17.18 -28.92 15.91
CA GLN A 410 16.67 -28.92 14.53
C GLN A 410 17.23 -27.76 13.73
N LEU A 411 17.64 -28.09 12.50
CA LEU A 411 18.11 -27.15 11.50
C LEU A 411 16.92 -26.36 10.93
N PHE A 412 17.06 -25.05 10.82
CA PHE A 412 16.11 -24.18 10.12
C PHE A 412 16.83 -23.37 9.05
N ILE A 413 16.11 -23.03 7.99
CA ILE A 413 16.53 -22.09 6.97
C ILE A 413 15.48 -20.98 6.93
N LEU A 414 15.92 -19.73 7.07
CA LEU A 414 15.06 -18.55 7.01
C LEU A 414 15.51 -17.68 5.85
N THR A 415 14.56 -17.24 5.04
CA THR A 415 14.82 -16.25 3.99
C THR A 415 14.05 -14.98 4.30
N PHE A 416 14.73 -13.84 4.23
CA PHE A 416 14.19 -12.51 4.43
C PHE A 416 14.25 -11.72 3.13
N ASP A 417 13.32 -10.77 2.96
CA ASP A 417 13.42 -9.77 1.90
C ASP A 417 14.43 -8.66 2.27
N SER A 418 14.63 -7.72 1.35
CA SER A 418 15.53 -6.58 1.55
C SER A 418 15.13 -5.64 2.72
N ASN A 419 13.92 -5.79 3.26
CA ASN A 419 13.37 -5.02 4.37
C ASN A 419 13.39 -5.82 5.69
N CYS A 420 14.11 -6.95 5.73
CA CYS A 420 14.21 -7.84 6.88
C CYS A 420 12.90 -8.54 7.26
N ASN A 421 11.90 -8.58 6.37
CA ASN A 421 10.66 -9.32 6.60
C ASN A 421 10.83 -10.79 6.22
N VAL A 422 10.20 -11.69 6.97
CA VAL A 422 10.21 -13.13 6.67
C VAL A 422 9.56 -13.36 5.31
N LYS A 423 10.35 -13.88 4.36
CA LYS A 423 9.91 -14.27 3.03
C LYS A 423 9.59 -15.75 2.96
N CYS A 424 10.35 -16.57 3.69
CA CYS A 424 10.13 -18.00 3.81
C CYS A 424 10.82 -18.62 5.03
N VAL A 425 10.25 -19.72 5.53
CA VAL A 425 10.80 -20.58 6.57
C VAL A 425 10.76 -22.05 6.14
N ASP A 426 11.91 -22.72 6.18
CA ASP A 426 12.03 -24.18 6.06
C ASP A 426 12.63 -24.74 7.35
N ALA A 427 11.79 -25.35 8.20
CA ALA A 427 12.22 -26.10 9.37
C ALA A 427 12.41 -27.56 8.99
N LEU A 428 13.63 -28.07 9.12
CA LEU A 428 13.96 -29.45 8.75
C LEU A 428 13.79 -30.35 9.97
N ARG A 429 13.07 -31.45 9.79
CA ARG A 429 13.01 -32.53 10.79
C ARG A 429 14.31 -33.32 10.74
N SER A 430 15.35 -32.78 11.36
CA SER A 430 16.57 -33.54 11.62
C SER A 430 16.46 -34.21 12.98
N GLY A 431 16.87 -35.47 13.06
CA GLY A 431 17.25 -36.06 14.34
C GLY A 431 18.57 -35.47 14.86
N ALA A 432 19.27 -34.65 14.07
CA ALA A 432 20.64 -34.16 14.29
C ALA A 432 20.87 -33.49 15.67
N SER A 433 21.23 -34.27 16.69
CA SER A 433 21.94 -33.70 17.83
C SER A 433 23.31 -33.23 17.37
N GLY A 434 23.81 -32.18 18.03
CA GLY A 434 25.20 -31.76 17.90
C GLY A 434 25.51 -30.69 16.85
N LEU A 435 24.60 -30.36 15.92
CA LEU A 435 24.82 -29.39 14.84
C LEU A 435 25.71 -28.23 15.28
N GLU A 436 26.94 -28.14 14.74
CA GLU A 436 27.70 -26.88 14.78
C GLU A 436 26.95 -25.86 13.93
N ASP A 437 27.22 -24.58 14.18
CA ASP A 437 26.50 -23.48 13.54
C ASP A 437 26.70 -23.60 12.01
N GLY A 438 25.66 -24.05 11.29
CA GLY A 438 25.77 -24.40 9.87
C GLY A 438 26.24 -23.20 9.05
N CYS A 439 27.10 -23.43 8.07
CA CYS A 439 27.60 -22.38 7.19
C CYS A 439 26.83 -22.38 5.87
N ILE A 440 26.77 -21.22 5.24
CA ILE A 440 25.96 -21.02 4.04
C ILE A 440 26.64 -20.04 3.08
N SER A 441 26.59 -20.37 1.80
CA SER A 441 27.07 -19.53 0.72
C SER A 441 26.02 -19.52 -0.40
N VAL A 442 26.05 -18.50 -1.24
CA VAL A 442 25.15 -18.36 -2.39
C VAL A 442 25.94 -18.61 -3.66
N ASP A 443 25.37 -19.34 -4.60
CA ASP A 443 25.94 -19.44 -5.94
C ASP A 443 25.98 -18.05 -6.61
N LYS A 444 27.01 -17.74 -7.40
CA LYS A 444 27.10 -16.41 -8.06
C LYS A 444 25.86 -16.02 -8.90
N PRO A 445 25.13 -16.96 -9.55
CA PRO A 445 23.85 -16.67 -10.18
C PRO A 445 22.73 -16.25 -9.20
N GLY A 446 22.87 -16.50 -7.90
CA GLY A 446 21.97 -16.04 -6.85
C GLY A 446 20.69 -16.87 -6.74
N ASN A 447 20.66 -18.07 -7.30
CA ASN A 447 19.44 -18.89 -7.38
C ASN A 447 19.49 -20.10 -6.44
N THR A 448 20.68 -20.51 -6.01
CA THR A 448 20.85 -21.66 -5.12
C THR A 448 21.82 -21.36 -3.99
N MET A 449 21.53 -21.95 -2.84
CA MET A 449 22.36 -21.89 -1.64
C MET A 449 23.19 -23.16 -1.55
N CYS A 450 24.42 -23.01 -1.11
CA CYS A 450 25.29 -24.09 -0.71
C CYS A 450 25.38 -24.09 0.80
N ILE A 451 25.09 -25.23 1.41
CA ILE A 451 24.97 -25.35 2.85
C ILE A 451 25.87 -26.48 3.30
N SER A 452 26.59 -26.29 4.40
CA SER A 452 27.37 -27.36 5.01
C SER A 452 27.35 -27.30 6.53
N GLY A 453 27.79 -28.37 7.18
CA GLY A 453 27.92 -28.44 8.64
C GLY A 453 28.30 -29.84 9.12
N GLY A 454 28.15 -30.10 10.42
CA GLY A 454 28.33 -31.41 11.03
C GLY A 454 27.02 -31.97 11.60
N PHE A 455 26.82 -33.30 11.60
CA PHE A 455 25.63 -33.95 12.14
C PHE A 455 25.97 -35.26 12.87
N GLU A 456 25.27 -35.59 13.97
CA GLU A 456 25.47 -36.83 14.74
C GLU A 456 24.32 -37.84 14.61
N LEU A 457 23.17 -37.43 14.06
CA LEU A 457 21.96 -38.24 13.96
C LEU A 457 21.31 -38.08 12.59
N THR A 458 20.55 -39.09 12.16
CA THR A 458 19.94 -39.13 10.83
C THR A 458 19.21 -37.84 10.47
N MET A 459 19.55 -37.28 9.31
CA MET A 459 18.98 -36.05 8.78
C MET A 459 18.24 -36.32 7.48
N GLN A 460 17.06 -35.73 7.33
CA GLN A 460 16.26 -35.79 6.10
C GLN A 460 16.30 -34.46 5.38
N LEU A 461 16.88 -34.44 4.19
CA LEU A 461 16.98 -33.27 3.32
C LEU A 461 16.17 -33.55 2.04
N GLY A 462 14.89 -33.17 2.06
CA GLY A 462 13.95 -33.51 0.99
C GLY A 462 13.77 -35.03 0.88
N SER A 463 14.07 -35.60 -0.29
CA SER A 463 14.07 -37.05 -0.51
C SER A 463 15.39 -37.75 -0.13
N THR A 464 16.40 -37.00 0.30
CA THR A 464 17.72 -37.54 0.64
C THR A 464 17.83 -37.79 2.14
N THR A 465 18.13 -39.03 2.51
CA THR A 465 18.45 -39.41 3.90
C THR A 465 19.96 -39.44 4.09
N LEU A 466 20.46 -38.64 5.02
CA LEU A 466 21.84 -38.71 5.51
C LEU A 466 21.85 -39.47 6.84
N THR A 467 22.69 -40.50 6.95
CA THR A 467 22.80 -41.35 8.14
C THR A 467 24.24 -41.34 8.62
N PRO A 468 24.52 -40.97 9.87
CA PRO A 468 25.89 -40.90 10.38
C PRO A 468 26.53 -42.29 10.32
N ALA A 469 27.73 -42.35 9.77
CA ALA A 469 28.55 -43.55 9.67
C ALA A 469 29.44 -43.76 10.92
N SER A 470 29.62 -42.72 11.73
CA SER A 470 30.37 -42.76 12.99
C SER A 470 29.43 -42.64 14.20
N THR A 471 29.90 -43.05 15.39
CA THR A 471 29.22 -42.73 16.67
C THR A 471 29.47 -41.28 17.10
N SER A 472 29.78 -40.41 16.15
CA SER A 472 30.23 -39.04 16.33
C SER A 472 29.76 -38.21 15.13
N TYR A 473 30.39 -37.07 14.88
CA TYR A 473 30.01 -36.16 13.81
C TYR A 473 30.55 -36.58 12.46
N ASP A 474 29.68 -36.49 11.46
CA ASP A 474 30.07 -36.52 10.06
C ASP A 474 29.82 -35.14 9.43
N ALA A 475 30.66 -34.75 8.48
CA ALA A 475 30.45 -33.53 7.70
C ALA A 475 29.41 -33.77 6.59
N TRP A 476 28.60 -32.76 6.29
CA TRP A 476 27.65 -32.79 5.18
C TRP A 476 27.70 -31.53 4.35
N VAL A 477 27.29 -31.66 3.09
CA VAL A 477 27.15 -30.55 2.14
C VAL A 477 25.96 -30.79 1.25
N ALA A 478 25.23 -29.73 0.94
CA ALA A 478 24.07 -29.80 0.07
C ALA A 478 23.90 -28.53 -0.74
N LYS A 479 23.19 -28.69 -1.86
CA LYS A 479 22.73 -27.58 -2.69
C LYS A 479 21.22 -27.46 -2.58
N TYR A 480 20.78 -26.27 -2.24
CA TYR A 480 19.41 -25.98 -1.84
C TYR A 480 18.88 -24.82 -2.67
N VAL A 481 17.82 -25.07 -3.44
CA VAL A 481 17.03 -23.99 -4.05
C VAL A 481 16.15 -23.45 -2.95
N LYS A 482 16.36 -22.18 -2.59
CA LYS A 482 15.54 -21.54 -1.57
C LYS A 482 14.07 -21.59 -1.95
N CYS A 483 13.26 -21.74 -0.92
CA CYS A 483 11.83 -21.53 -1.04
C CYS A 483 11.53 -20.12 -1.56
N THR A 484 10.45 -20.01 -2.34
CA THR A 484 9.91 -18.72 -2.77
C THR A 484 8.91 -18.21 -1.74
N GLY A 485 8.52 -16.93 -1.85
CA GLY A 485 7.45 -16.35 -1.03
C GLY A 485 6.12 -17.10 -1.17
N SER A 486 5.08 -16.60 -0.49
CA SER A 486 3.76 -17.25 -0.47
C SER A 486 3.27 -17.65 -1.87
N THR A 487 2.76 -18.88 -1.99
CA THR A 487 2.07 -19.31 -3.21
C THR A 487 0.68 -18.70 -3.36
N LEU A 488 0.21 -17.94 -2.35
CA LEU A 488 -1.07 -17.25 -2.38
C LEU A 488 -1.05 -16.13 -3.42
N ALA A 489 -1.80 -16.33 -4.50
CA ALA A 489 -2.16 -15.30 -5.45
C ALA A 489 -3.68 -15.08 -5.41
N VAL A 490 -4.14 -13.87 -5.75
CA VAL A 490 -5.57 -13.55 -5.76
C VAL A 490 -5.90 -12.86 -7.07
N ASN A 491 -6.86 -13.42 -7.80
CA ASN A 491 -7.50 -12.73 -8.91
C ASN A 491 -8.86 -12.21 -8.45
N ALA A 492 -9.35 -11.14 -9.04
CA ALA A 492 -10.69 -10.64 -8.74
C ALA A 492 -11.49 -10.39 -10.02
N THR A 493 -12.79 -10.64 -9.92
CA THR A 493 -13.77 -10.37 -10.97
C THR A 493 -14.85 -9.44 -10.42
N GLN A 494 -15.46 -8.61 -11.26
CA GLN A 494 -16.48 -7.68 -10.83
C GLN A 494 -17.76 -7.68 -11.70
N THR A 495 -18.84 -7.19 -11.10
CA THR A 495 -20.08 -6.79 -11.78
C THR A 495 -20.36 -5.32 -11.48
N ASN A 496 -20.58 -4.52 -12.52
CA ASN A 496 -20.84 -3.09 -12.40
C ASN A 496 -22.33 -2.80 -12.14
N PRO A 497 -22.68 -1.73 -11.38
CA PRO A 497 -24.05 -1.23 -11.31
C PRO A 497 -24.62 -0.88 -12.68
N VAL A 498 -25.90 -1.22 -12.89
CA VAL A 498 -26.63 -0.95 -14.14
C VAL A 498 -27.14 0.50 -14.26
N CYS A 499 -27.16 1.23 -13.14
CA CYS A 499 -27.64 2.62 -13.06
C CYS A 499 -26.60 3.52 -12.41
N ASN A 500 -26.56 4.77 -12.86
CA ASN A 500 -25.73 5.81 -12.28
C ASN A 500 -26.11 6.05 -10.81
N ASN A 501 -25.11 6.18 -9.93
CA ASN A 501 -25.28 6.43 -8.49
C ASN A 501 -26.09 5.35 -7.73
N ILE A 502 -26.20 4.14 -8.29
CA ILE A 502 -26.73 2.98 -7.59
C ILE A 502 -25.56 2.08 -7.18
N CYS A 503 -25.56 1.63 -5.93
CA CYS A 503 -24.49 0.80 -5.37
C CYS A 503 -24.90 -0.67 -5.38
N THR A 504 -25.12 -1.25 -6.56
CA THR A 504 -25.47 -2.67 -6.74
C THR A 504 -24.33 -3.51 -7.30
N GLY A 505 -23.12 -2.93 -7.41
CA GLY A 505 -21.95 -3.63 -7.90
C GLY A 505 -21.48 -4.72 -6.95
N THR A 506 -20.77 -5.70 -7.50
CA THR A 506 -20.16 -6.79 -6.73
C THR A 506 -18.72 -7.01 -7.17
N ALA A 507 -17.90 -7.53 -6.26
CA ALA A 507 -16.54 -7.94 -6.53
C ALA A 507 -16.24 -9.25 -5.80
N THR A 508 -15.66 -10.23 -6.50
CA THR A 508 -15.32 -11.54 -5.95
C THR A 508 -13.82 -11.77 -6.04
N ALA A 509 -13.17 -12.03 -4.91
CA ALA A 509 -11.76 -12.39 -4.83
C ALA A 509 -11.61 -13.92 -4.89
N ALA A 510 -10.86 -14.43 -5.87
CA ALA A 510 -10.56 -15.83 -6.06
C ALA A 510 -9.08 -16.09 -5.71
N PRO A 511 -8.78 -16.55 -4.48
CA PRO A 511 -7.44 -16.98 -4.14
C PRO A 511 -7.06 -18.26 -4.90
N SER A 512 -5.79 -18.38 -5.23
CA SER A 512 -5.14 -19.56 -5.80
C SER A 512 -3.82 -19.80 -5.07
N GLY A 513 -3.50 -21.05 -4.75
CA GLY A 513 -2.38 -21.36 -3.85
C GLY A 513 -2.69 -21.02 -2.38
N GLY A 514 -1.66 -21.01 -1.52
CA GLY A 514 -1.82 -20.86 -0.07
C GLY A 514 -2.60 -22.01 0.59
N THR A 515 -2.84 -21.90 1.90
CA THR A 515 -3.60 -22.90 2.68
C THR A 515 -4.94 -22.34 3.13
N GLY A 516 -6.04 -22.96 2.70
CA GLY A 516 -7.37 -22.65 3.22
C GLY A 516 -7.54 -23.06 4.70
N PRO A 517 -8.49 -22.46 5.45
CA PRO A 517 -9.44 -21.43 5.02
C PRO A 517 -8.80 -20.04 4.83
N TYR A 518 -9.37 -19.25 3.91
CA TYR A 518 -8.95 -17.87 3.67
C TYR A 518 -9.85 -16.88 4.42
N THR A 519 -9.25 -15.78 4.88
CA THR A 519 -9.96 -14.60 5.40
C THR A 519 -9.82 -13.45 4.41
N TYR A 520 -10.82 -12.57 4.38
CA TYR A 520 -10.92 -11.48 3.41
C TYR A 520 -11.08 -10.16 4.14
N SER A 521 -10.54 -9.09 3.59
CA SER A 521 -10.75 -7.73 4.07
C SER A 521 -10.82 -6.79 2.88
N TRP A 522 -12.01 -6.26 2.62
CA TRP A 522 -12.24 -5.26 1.58
C TRP A 522 -12.16 -3.85 2.19
N ASN A 523 -11.57 -2.92 1.45
CA ASN A 523 -11.46 -1.50 1.82
C ASN A 523 -12.82 -0.73 1.72
N THR A 524 -13.93 -1.39 2.04
CA THR A 524 -15.27 -0.78 2.09
C THR A 524 -15.51 -0.11 3.45
N SER A 525 -16.56 0.71 3.55
CA SER A 525 -17.01 1.31 4.81
C SER A 525 -18.50 1.00 5.03
N PRO A 526 -18.86 0.09 5.97
CA PRO A 526 -17.96 -0.73 6.81
C PRO A 526 -17.15 -1.75 6.00
N ALA A 527 -16.03 -2.22 6.57
CA ALA A 527 -15.20 -3.24 5.94
C ALA A 527 -16.00 -4.55 5.78
N GLN A 528 -15.99 -5.11 4.57
CA GLN A 528 -16.58 -6.42 4.29
C GLN A 528 -15.50 -7.50 4.36
N ASN A 529 -15.83 -8.66 4.90
CA ASN A 529 -14.88 -9.73 5.24
C ASN A 529 -15.21 -11.09 4.58
N THR A 530 -16.02 -11.06 3.54
CA THR A 530 -16.41 -12.23 2.74
C THR A 530 -15.65 -12.28 1.41
N GLN A 531 -15.61 -13.45 0.78
CA GLN A 531 -14.99 -13.65 -0.53
C GLN A 531 -15.55 -12.71 -1.61
N THR A 532 -16.87 -12.46 -1.54
CA THR A 532 -17.56 -11.51 -2.41
C THR A 532 -17.99 -10.30 -1.60
N ALA A 533 -17.57 -9.11 -2.04
CA ALA A 533 -18.11 -7.84 -1.59
C ALA A 533 -19.31 -7.45 -2.44
N THR A 534 -20.35 -6.92 -1.81
CA THR A 534 -21.62 -6.53 -2.45
C THR A 534 -21.98 -5.10 -2.07
N GLY A 535 -22.94 -4.52 -2.81
CA GLY A 535 -23.40 -3.16 -2.52
C GLY A 535 -22.38 -2.08 -2.91
N LEU A 536 -21.54 -2.35 -3.90
CA LEU A 536 -20.44 -1.47 -4.29
C LEU A 536 -20.93 -0.37 -5.25
N CYS A 537 -20.58 0.87 -4.95
CA CYS A 537 -20.77 2.02 -5.84
C CYS A 537 -19.60 2.07 -6.86
N ALA A 538 -19.64 2.98 -7.84
CA ALA A 538 -18.47 3.23 -8.67
C ALA A 538 -17.26 3.68 -7.82
N GLY A 539 -16.11 3.06 -8.03
CA GLY A 539 -14.91 3.27 -7.22
C GLY A 539 -13.88 2.15 -7.36
N ASN A 540 -12.74 2.32 -6.69
CA ASN A 540 -11.65 1.34 -6.65
C ASN A 540 -11.69 0.58 -5.32
N TYR A 541 -11.74 -0.75 -5.41
CA TYR A 541 -11.76 -1.62 -4.24
C TYR A 541 -10.56 -2.56 -4.27
N ILE A 542 -10.01 -2.81 -3.09
CA ILE A 542 -8.91 -3.74 -2.85
C ILE A 542 -9.38 -4.75 -1.82
N CYS A 543 -9.24 -6.03 -2.15
CA CYS A 543 -9.37 -7.11 -1.19
C CYS A 543 -7.98 -7.56 -0.76
N THR A 544 -7.74 -7.59 0.55
CA THR A 544 -6.63 -8.34 1.14
C THR A 544 -7.15 -9.71 1.54
N VAL A 545 -6.56 -10.76 0.97
CA VAL A 545 -6.83 -12.15 1.34
C VAL A 545 -5.69 -12.66 2.18
N THR A 546 -6.00 -13.26 3.32
CA THR A 546 -5.04 -13.91 4.20
C THR A 546 -5.36 -15.38 4.30
N ASP A 547 -4.41 -16.26 4.01
CA ASP A 547 -4.58 -17.70 4.16
C ASP A 547 -4.50 -18.14 5.64
N ALA A 548 -4.80 -19.41 5.93
CA ALA A 548 -4.78 -19.95 7.29
C ALA A 548 -3.40 -19.91 7.95
N ASN A 549 -2.34 -19.73 7.15
CA ASN A 549 -0.95 -19.70 7.57
C ASN A 549 -0.41 -18.26 7.67
N GLY A 550 -1.26 -17.24 7.54
CA GLY A 550 -0.91 -15.84 7.70
C GLY A 550 -0.27 -15.19 6.46
N SER A 551 -0.16 -15.91 5.33
CA SER A 551 0.26 -15.30 4.07
C SER A 551 -0.80 -14.33 3.57
N THR A 552 -0.40 -13.18 3.06
CA THR A 552 -1.33 -12.19 2.49
C THR A 552 -1.08 -11.95 1.02
N ALA A 553 -2.16 -11.72 0.27
CA ALA A 553 -2.13 -11.28 -1.12
C ALA A 553 -3.30 -10.32 -1.38
N THR A 554 -3.15 -9.42 -2.35
CA THR A 554 -4.16 -8.42 -2.67
C THR A 554 -4.66 -8.53 -4.10
N ALA A 555 -5.93 -8.22 -4.31
CA ALA A 555 -6.52 -8.04 -5.63
C ALA A 555 -7.30 -6.73 -5.68
N ALA A 556 -7.08 -5.97 -6.76
CA ALA A 556 -7.78 -4.71 -7.00
C ALA A 556 -8.84 -4.88 -8.09
N VAL A 557 -9.98 -4.20 -7.92
CA VAL A 557 -11.04 -4.09 -8.93
C VAL A 557 -11.52 -2.64 -9.01
N THR A 558 -11.92 -2.24 -10.21
CA THR A 558 -12.59 -0.96 -10.45
C THR A 558 -14.03 -1.23 -10.81
N ILE A 559 -14.94 -0.74 -9.97
CA ILE A 559 -16.38 -0.72 -10.25
C ILE A 559 -16.66 0.57 -11.04
N THR A 560 -17.27 0.42 -12.21
CA THR A 560 -17.69 1.54 -13.06
C THR A 560 -19.21 1.67 -13.05
N GLN A 561 -19.74 2.81 -13.46
CA GLN A 561 -21.19 3.04 -13.59
C GLN A 561 -21.48 3.76 -14.91
N PRO A 562 -22.70 3.63 -15.48
CA PRO A 562 -23.04 4.34 -16.71
C PRO A 562 -23.13 5.86 -16.50
N PRO A 563 -23.08 6.66 -17.58
CA PRO A 563 -23.31 8.10 -17.53
C PRO A 563 -24.67 8.45 -16.91
N ALA A 564 -24.73 9.53 -16.13
CA ALA A 564 -25.98 10.00 -15.55
C ALA A 564 -26.94 10.49 -16.64
N VAL A 565 -28.24 10.21 -16.49
CA VAL A 565 -29.28 10.86 -17.30
C VAL A 565 -29.37 12.33 -16.86
N THR A 566 -29.14 13.22 -17.82
CA THR A 566 -29.29 14.67 -17.65
C THR A 566 -30.48 15.16 -18.44
N THR A 567 -31.16 16.20 -17.95
CA THR A 567 -32.39 16.73 -18.54
C THR A 567 -32.35 18.25 -18.55
N SER A 568 -32.70 18.87 -19.67
CA SER A 568 -32.99 20.31 -19.77
C SER A 568 -34.41 20.51 -20.26
N THR A 569 -35.12 21.46 -19.66
CA THR A 569 -36.54 21.69 -19.88
C THR A 569 -36.78 22.97 -20.66
N ASN A 570 -37.84 23.00 -21.46
CA ASN A 570 -38.34 24.22 -22.11
C ASN A 570 -39.87 24.17 -22.15
N SER A 571 -40.53 25.33 -22.15
CA SER A 571 -41.99 25.43 -22.23
C SER A 571 -42.45 26.60 -23.08
N THR A 572 -43.63 26.44 -23.67
CA THR A 572 -44.39 27.53 -24.28
C THR A 572 -45.68 27.76 -23.48
N PRO A 573 -46.03 29.01 -23.14
CA PRO A 573 -47.24 29.29 -22.40
C PRO A 573 -48.50 28.86 -23.14
N ALA A 574 -49.53 28.45 -22.39
CA ALA A 574 -50.89 28.32 -22.88
C ALA A 574 -51.53 29.71 -23.06
N ALA A 575 -52.29 29.92 -24.12
CA ALA A 575 -52.98 31.18 -24.40
C ALA A 575 -54.47 31.13 -24.05
N CYS A 576 -54.99 32.23 -23.51
CA CYS A 576 -56.41 32.45 -23.29
C CYS A 576 -57.11 31.35 -22.46
N GLY A 577 -56.39 30.70 -21.54
CA GLY A 577 -56.91 29.58 -20.75
C GLY A 577 -57.19 28.30 -21.55
N SER A 578 -56.74 28.21 -22.79
CA SER A 578 -56.86 27.03 -23.65
C SER A 578 -55.74 26.01 -23.39
N ASN A 579 -55.95 24.78 -23.83
CA ASN A 579 -54.94 23.71 -23.74
C ASN A 579 -54.05 23.72 -24.99
N ASN A 580 -53.31 24.81 -25.22
CA ASN A 580 -52.44 24.98 -26.40
C ASN A 580 -50.97 25.25 -26.04
N GLY A 581 -50.61 25.20 -24.76
CA GLY A 581 -49.21 25.28 -24.33
C GLY A 581 -48.44 24.01 -24.65
N SER A 582 -47.12 24.06 -24.49
CA SER A 582 -46.24 22.90 -24.65
C SER A 582 -45.13 22.85 -23.62
N ALA A 583 -44.61 21.65 -23.36
CA ALA A 583 -43.43 21.39 -22.57
C ALA A 583 -42.52 20.43 -23.35
N SER A 584 -41.21 20.56 -23.20
CA SER A 584 -40.24 19.65 -23.80
C SER A 584 -39.07 19.38 -22.87
N VAL A 585 -38.52 18.17 -22.97
CA VAL A 585 -37.32 17.73 -22.28
C VAL A 585 -36.32 17.25 -23.31
N THR A 586 -35.15 17.89 -23.32
CA THR A 586 -33.97 17.31 -23.98
C THR A 586 -33.21 16.51 -22.94
N ALA A 587 -32.93 15.25 -23.22
CA ALA A 587 -32.23 14.36 -22.30
C ALA A 587 -31.00 13.73 -22.97
N SER A 588 -29.95 13.48 -22.20
CA SER A 588 -28.72 12.82 -22.65
C SER A 588 -28.09 12.00 -21.52
N GLY A 589 -27.16 11.11 -21.87
CA GLY A 589 -26.59 10.13 -20.93
C GLY A 589 -27.46 8.89 -20.76
N GLY A 590 -27.33 8.18 -19.63
CA GLY A 590 -27.96 6.87 -19.45
C GLY A 590 -27.38 5.78 -20.36
N THR A 591 -28.03 4.62 -20.36
CA THR A 591 -27.67 3.48 -21.22
C THR A 591 -28.72 3.23 -22.29
N GLY A 592 -28.32 3.18 -23.57
CA GLY A 592 -29.22 2.86 -24.67
C GLY A 592 -30.25 3.96 -24.98
N GLY A 593 -31.39 3.56 -25.56
CA GLY A 593 -32.47 4.48 -25.92
C GLY A 593 -33.21 5.02 -24.68
N LEU A 594 -33.60 6.29 -24.73
CA LEU A 594 -34.38 6.95 -23.68
C LEU A 594 -35.87 6.94 -24.01
N THR A 595 -36.69 6.65 -23.00
CA THR A 595 -38.16 6.73 -23.05
C THR A 595 -38.65 7.83 -22.13
N TYR A 596 -39.80 8.42 -22.46
CA TYR A 596 -40.39 9.56 -21.74
C TYR A 596 -41.78 9.18 -21.25
N SER A 597 -42.18 9.72 -20.10
CA SER A 597 -43.53 9.60 -19.57
C SER A 597 -43.91 10.89 -18.85
N TRP A 598 -44.95 11.56 -19.32
CA TRP A 598 -45.42 12.82 -18.74
C TRP A 598 -46.61 12.62 -17.80
N ALA A 599 -46.55 13.26 -16.64
CA ALA A 599 -47.64 13.36 -15.68
C ALA A 599 -47.99 14.84 -15.41
N PRO A 600 -49.27 15.20 -15.22
CA PRO A 600 -50.46 14.33 -15.25
C PRO A 600 -50.89 13.89 -16.66
N SER A 601 -50.41 14.55 -17.71
CA SER A 601 -50.68 14.23 -19.12
C SER A 601 -49.53 14.72 -20.00
N GLY A 602 -49.45 14.26 -21.26
CA GLY A 602 -48.41 14.69 -22.22
C GLY A 602 -47.79 13.57 -23.07
N GLY A 603 -48.14 12.30 -22.80
CA GLY A 603 -47.73 11.15 -23.63
C GLY A 603 -46.29 10.69 -23.37
N ASN A 604 -45.69 10.04 -24.37
CA ASN A 604 -44.40 9.33 -24.26
C ASN A 604 -43.28 9.90 -25.15
N ALA A 605 -43.49 11.09 -25.71
CA ALA A 605 -42.50 11.79 -26.53
C ALA A 605 -41.66 12.77 -25.70
N SER A 606 -40.52 13.21 -26.25
CA SER A 606 -39.67 14.23 -25.64
C SER A 606 -40.34 15.61 -25.54
N ALA A 607 -41.41 15.83 -26.31
CA ALA A 607 -42.27 17.01 -26.23
C ALA A 607 -43.72 16.61 -25.98
N ALA A 608 -44.38 17.35 -25.08
CA ALA A 608 -45.79 17.27 -24.77
C ALA A 608 -46.47 18.57 -25.24
N THR A 609 -47.51 18.44 -26.06
CA THR A 609 -48.27 19.58 -26.63
C THR A 609 -49.72 19.51 -26.21
N GLY A 610 -50.43 20.62 -26.32
CA GLY A 610 -51.85 20.68 -25.97
C GLY A 610 -52.07 20.74 -24.46
N LEU A 611 -51.15 21.39 -23.76
CA LEU A 611 -51.12 21.46 -22.30
C LEU A 611 -51.83 22.73 -21.80
N ALA A 612 -52.60 22.59 -20.72
CA ALA A 612 -53.09 23.71 -19.95
C ALA A 612 -51.94 24.33 -19.12
N ALA A 613 -52.13 25.55 -18.62
CA ALA A 613 -51.22 26.10 -17.63
C ALA A 613 -51.18 25.22 -16.36
N GLY A 614 -49.98 24.87 -15.89
CA GLY A 614 -49.78 23.93 -14.79
C GLY A 614 -48.35 23.39 -14.74
N ASN A 615 -48.09 22.52 -13.74
CA ASN A 615 -46.82 21.83 -13.58
C ASN A 615 -46.92 20.41 -14.14
N TYR A 616 -45.94 20.05 -14.97
CA TYR A 616 -45.83 18.73 -15.59
C TYR A 616 -44.50 18.11 -15.20
N THR A 617 -44.51 16.82 -14.85
CA THR A 617 -43.31 16.05 -14.55
C THR A 617 -43.08 15.04 -15.66
N CYS A 618 -41.92 15.13 -16.30
CA CYS A 618 -41.45 14.13 -17.25
C CYS A 618 -40.50 13.18 -16.53
N THR A 619 -40.82 11.89 -16.55
CA THR A 619 -39.89 10.82 -16.16
C THR A 619 -39.19 10.32 -17.41
N VAL A 620 -37.86 10.45 -17.46
CA VAL A 620 -37.01 9.89 -18.50
C VAL A 620 -36.42 8.58 -17.99
N THR A 621 -36.58 7.50 -18.73
CA THR A 621 -36.11 6.15 -18.38
C THR A 621 -35.19 5.61 -19.46
N ASP A 622 -34.01 5.15 -19.08
CA ASP A 622 -33.07 4.51 -20.01
C ASP A 622 -33.39 3.02 -20.24
N ALA A 623 -32.62 2.34 -21.10
CA ALA A 623 -32.87 0.94 -21.45
C ALA A 623 -32.66 -0.05 -20.29
N ASN A 624 -31.92 0.35 -19.24
CA ASN A 624 -31.71 -0.45 -18.03
C ASN A 624 -32.78 -0.17 -16.95
N GLY A 625 -33.76 0.70 -17.23
CA GLY A 625 -34.80 1.07 -16.28
C GLY A 625 -34.40 2.18 -15.30
N CYS A 626 -33.26 2.85 -15.52
CA CYS A 626 -32.80 3.94 -14.67
C CYS A 626 -33.57 5.22 -14.98
N THR A 627 -34.11 5.89 -13.96
CA THR A 627 -35.04 7.02 -14.14
C THR A 627 -34.47 8.35 -13.67
N LYS A 628 -34.86 9.44 -14.36
CA LYS A 628 -34.64 10.83 -13.95
C LYS A 628 -35.91 11.63 -14.18
N THR A 629 -36.33 12.41 -13.20
CA THR A 629 -37.50 13.29 -13.32
C THR A 629 -37.08 14.73 -13.61
N ALA A 630 -37.85 15.40 -14.46
CA ALA A 630 -37.74 16.82 -14.75
C ALA A 630 -39.12 17.48 -14.62
N THR A 631 -39.21 18.59 -13.90
CA THR A 631 -40.46 19.34 -13.74
C THR A 631 -40.44 20.57 -14.64
N VAL A 632 -41.53 20.77 -15.37
CA VAL A 632 -41.73 21.89 -16.29
C VAL A 632 -43.02 22.61 -15.93
N THR A 633 -42.95 23.93 -15.77
CA THR A 633 -44.13 24.78 -15.58
C THR A 633 -44.55 25.38 -16.93
N VAL A 634 -45.77 25.08 -17.34
CA VAL A 634 -46.45 25.74 -18.45
C VAL A 634 -47.24 26.91 -17.85
N THR A 635 -46.91 28.14 -18.23
CA THR A 635 -47.61 29.35 -17.77
C THR A 635 -48.81 29.66 -18.66
N SER A 636 -49.66 30.60 -18.25
CA SER A 636 -50.75 31.13 -19.08
C SER A 636 -50.45 32.57 -19.49
N THR A 637 -50.61 32.92 -20.77
CA THR A 637 -50.78 34.32 -21.17
C THR A 637 -52.24 34.70 -20.90
N GLY A 638 -52.48 35.46 -19.83
CA GLY A 638 -53.83 35.87 -19.43
C GLY A 638 -54.56 36.68 -20.51
N VAL A 639 -55.88 36.80 -20.39
CA VAL A 639 -56.68 37.69 -21.25
C VAL A 639 -56.44 39.17 -20.88
N PRO A 640 -56.51 40.11 -21.83
CA PRO A 640 -56.41 41.54 -21.51
C PRO A 640 -57.59 41.98 -20.63
N SER A 641 -57.35 42.81 -19.62
CA SER A 641 -58.37 43.51 -18.83
C SER A 641 -58.57 44.90 -19.41
N VAL A 642 -59.81 45.36 -19.59
CA VAL A 642 -60.08 46.63 -20.29
C VAL A 642 -60.83 47.60 -19.37
N ALA A 643 -60.16 48.69 -18.99
CA ALA A 643 -60.81 49.82 -18.31
C ALA A 643 -61.30 50.83 -19.36
N THR A 644 -62.58 51.19 -19.31
CA THR A 644 -63.16 52.18 -20.22
C THR A 644 -63.46 53.49 -19.52
N SER A 645 -63.17 54.61 -20.17
CA SER A 645 -63.63 55.94 -19.78
C SER A 645 -64.46 56.57 -20.90
N SER A 646 -65.39 57.46 -20.55
CA SER A 646 -66.23 58.14 -21.54
C SER A 646 -66.37 59.63 -21.25
N THR A 647 -66.68 60.39 -22.30
CA THR A 647 -67.20 61.76 -22.21
C THR A 647 -68.65 61.79 -22.69
N PRO A 648 -69.54 62.57 -22.04
CA PRO A 648 -70.93 62.65 -22.44
C PRO A 648 -71.13 63.19 -23.86
N GLN A 649 -72.18 62.73 -24.54
CA GLN A 649 -72.70 63.40 -25.74
C GLN A 649 -73.28 64.78 -25.37
N THR A 650 -73.04 65.78 -26.21
CA THR A 650 -73.71 67.09 -26.16
C THR A 650 -74.62 67.27 -27.38
N CYS A 651 -75.44 68.33 -27.42
CA CYS A 651 -76.24 68.64 -28.61
C CYS A 651 -75.40 68.99 -29.85
N ALA A 652 -74.13 69.37 -29.68
CA ALA A 652 -73.24 69.80 -30.79
C ALA A 652 -72.20 68.75 -31.20
N LEU A 653 -71.85 67.82 -30.33
CA LEU A 653 -70.81 66.80 -30.55
C LEU A 653 -71.24 65.45 -29.97
N GLY A 654 -70.99 64.35 -30.69
CA GLY A 654 -71.16 63.00 -30.15
C GLY A 654 -70.21 62.72 -28.98
N GLY A 655 -70.57 61.77 -28.11
CA GLY A 655 -69.71 61.37 -26.99
C GLY A 655 -68.44 60.64 -27.46
N THR A 656 -67.47 60.50 -26.56
CA THR A 656 -66.25 59.71 -26.81
C THR A 656 -66.08 58.62 -25.77
N ALA A 657 -65.40 57.54 -26.12
CA ALA A 657 -64.95 56.53 -25.17
C ALA A 657 -63.52 56.08 -25.49
N THR A 658 -62.75 55.81 -24.44
CA THR A 658 -61.37 55.30 -24.54
C THR A 658 -61.25 53.99 -23.80
N ALA A 659 -60.65 52.99 -24.45
CA ALA A 659 -60.32 51.70 -23.89
C ALA A 659 -58.84 51.66 -23.50
N ASN A 660 -58.56 51.40 -22.22
CA ASN A 660 -57.22 51.29 -21.66
C ASN A 660 -56.96 49.84 -21.24
N PRO A 661 -56.48 48.97 -22.15
CA PRO A 661 -56.19 47.58 -21.82
C PRO A 661 -54.94 47.44 -20.95
N SER A 662 -54.96 46.49 -20.02
CA SER A 662 -53.84 46.06 -19.19
C SER A 662 -53.80 44.53 -19.08
N GLY A 663 -52.61 43.93 -19.00
CA GLY A 663 -52.44 42.47 -19.10
C GLY A 663 -52.64 41.95 -20.53
N GLY A 664 -52.41 40.65 -20.75
CA GLY A 664 -52.30 40.09 -22.11
C GLY A 664 -50.98 40.45 -22.79
N THR A 665 -50.90 40.22 -24.10
CA THR A 665 -49.70 40.42 -24.93
C THR A 665 -49.89 41.60 -25.89
N ALA A 666 -49.16 42.69 -25.70
CA ALA A 666 -49.19 43.82 -26.65
C ALA A 666 -48.57 43.43 -28.02
N PRO A 667 -48.95 44.06 -29.15
CA PRO A 667 -49.95 45.13 -29.30
C PRO A 667 -51.42 44.67 -29.20
N TYR A 668 -52.33 45.62 -28.93
CA TYR A 668 -53.78 45.38 -28.88
C TYR A 668 -54.49 45.92 -30.12
N THR A 669 -55.57 45.25 -30.50
CA THR A 669 -56.53 45.68 -31.54
C THR A 669 -57.89 45.95 -30.90
N TYR A 670 -58.64 46.91 -31.44
CA TYR A 670 -59.91 47.36 -30.89
C TYR A 670 -61.03 47.18 -31.92
N GLN A 671 -62.24 46.88 -31.46
CA GLN A 671 -63.45 46.88 -32.26
C GLN A 671 -64.59 47.45 -31.43
N TRP A 672 -64.96 48.71 -31.72
CA TRP A 672 -66.05 49.40 -31.05
C TRP A 672 -67.41 49.08 -31.69
N CYS A 673 -68.49 49.30 -30.93
CA CYS A 673 -69.87 49.09 -31.39
C CYS A 673 -70.23 49.82 -32.70
N ASN A 674 -69.54 50.92 -32.99
CA ASN A 674 -69.71 51.73 -34.20
C ASN A 674 -68.67 51.41 -35.29
N GLY A 675 -67.90 50.33 -35.15
CA GLY A 675 -66.93 49.84 -36.13
C GLY A 675 -65.55 50.50 -36.08
N GLN A 676 -65.29 51.44 -35.17
CA GLN A 676 -63.96 52.05 -35.03
C GLN A 676 -62.95 51.08 -34.42
N THR A 677 -61.67 51.22 -34.77
CA THR A 677 -60.59 50.26 -34.42
C THR A 677 -59.41 50.87 -33.66
N THR A 678 -59.51 52.13 -33.26
CA THR A 678 -58.53 52.84 -32.43
C THR A 678 -58.85 52.69 -30.94
N SER A 679 -57.87 52.98 -30.07
CA SER A 679 -58.04 52.94 -28.60
C SER A 679 -59.12 53.89 -28.09
N THR A 680 -59.42 54.96 -28.84
CA THR A 680 -60.52 55.90 -28.57
C THR A 680 -61.52 55.88 -29.72
N ALA A 681 -62.80 55.74 -29.40
CA ALA A 681 -63.91 55.94 -30.31
C ALA A 681 -64.59 57.30 -30.10
N THR A 682 -65.00 57.93 -31.19
CA THR A 682 -65.67 59.23 -31.20
C THR A 682 -67.03 59.15 -31.90
N ASN A 683 -67.84 60.21 -31.78
CA ASN A 683 -69.18 60.30 -32.37
C ASN A 683 -70.14 59.21 -31.88
N LEU A 684 -70.05 58.84 -30.60
CA LEU A 684 -70.94 57.87 -29.98
C LEU A 684 -72.23 58.53 -29.51
N SER A 685 -73.36 57.88 -29.75
CA SER A 685 -74.66 58.29 -29.22
C SER A 685 -74.78 57.93 -27.73
N ALA A 686 -75.60 58.68 -26.99
CA ALA A 686 -75.97 58.36 -25.62
C ALA A 686 -76.60 56.95 -25.56
N GLY A 687 -76.15 56.14 -24.61
CA GLY A 687 -76.46 54.71 -24.54
C GLY A 687 -75.22 53.87 -24.22
N SER A 688 -75.36 52.55 -24.29
CA SER A 688 -74.24 51.61 -24.12
C SER A 688 -73.49 51.40 -25.44
N CYS A 689 -72.17 51.40 -25.38
CA CYS A 689 -71.30 50.98 -26.47
C CYS A 689 -70.32 49.92 -25.96
N THR A 690 -70.12 48.86 -26.72
CA THR A 690 -69.13 47.82 -26.42
C THR A 690 -67.82 48.06 -27.15
N VAL A 691 -66.73 47.57 -26.58
CA VAL A 691 -65.42 47.42 -27.23
C VAL A 691 -64.92 46.01 -27.04
N VAL A 692 -64.54 45.35 -28.12
CA VAL A 692 -63.76 44.11 -28.08
C VAL A 692 -62.29 44.50 -28.22
N VAL A 693 -61.48 44.17 -27.23
CA VAL A 693 -60.02 44.36 -27.30
C VAL A 693 -59.37 43.01 -27.44
N THR A 694 -58.60 42.81 -28.51
CA THR A 694 -57.87 41.57 -28.78
C THR A 694 -56.37 41.83 -28.71
N ASP A 695 -55.67 41.03 -27.92
CA ASP A 695 -54.21 41.12 -27.78
C ASP A 695 -53.47 40.39 -28.93
N ALA A 696 -52.14 40.48 -28.97
CA ALA A 696 -51.31 39.87 -30.00
C ALA A 696 -51.26 38.33 -29.92
N SER A 697 -51.66 37.75 -28.78
CA SER A 697 -51.81 36.30 -28.60
C SER A 697 -53.20 35.80 -29.04
N GLY A 698 -54.05 36.70 -29.58
CA GLY A 698 -55.39 36.39 -30.07
C GLY A 698 -56.45 36.30 -28.97
N CYS A 699 -56.14 36.72 -27.74
CA CYS A 699 -57.09 36.72 -26.63
C CYS A 699 -57.95 37.98 -26.65
N SER A 700 -59.28 37.82 -26.69
CA SER A 700 -60.24 38.93 -26.73
C SER A 700 -61.00 39.09 -25.41
N THR A 701 -61.17 40.35 -24.98
CA THR A 701 -62.05 40.74 -23.87
C THR A 701 -63.02 41.79 -24.35
N THR A 702 -64.30 41.64 -24.00
CA THR A 702 -65.34 42.64 -24.28
C THR A 702 -65.59 43.48 -23.04
N SER A 703 -65.60 44.81 -23.19
CA SER A 703 -66.01 45.75 -22.16
C SER A 703 -67.13 46.65 -22.66
N THR A 704 -68.01 47.08 -21.76
CA THR A 704 -69.15 47.94 -22.07
C THR A 704 -68.97 49.28 -21.37
N VAL A 705 -69.07 50.36 -22.12
CA VAL A 705 -69.05 51.73 -21.61
C VAL A 705 -70.41 52.40 -21.85
N THR A 706 -70.86 53.17 -20.87
CA THR A 706 -72.08 53.98 -21.01
C THR A 706 -71.71 55.42 -21.38
N ILE A 707 -72.27 55.92 -22.47
CA ILE A 707 -72.21 57.33 -22.87
C ILE A 707 -73.45 58.03 -22.31
N THR A 708 -73.26 59.03 -21.46
CA THR A 708 -74.35 59.85 -20.93
C THR A 708 -74.63 61.02 -21.87
N ALA A 709 -75.84 61.60 -21.82
CA ALA A 709 -76.12 62.89 -22.44
C ALA A 709 -75.88 64.01 -21.41
N SER A 710 -75.19 65.08 -21.82
CA SER A 710 -74.96 66.27 -21.01
C SER A 710 -75.86 67.41 -21.49
N GLY A 711 -76.80 67.85 -20.63
CA GLY A 711 -77.62 69.03 -20.85
C GLY A 711 -78.92 69.02 -20.03
N ASN A 712 -79.01 69.89 -19.01
CA ASN A 712 -80.27 70.22 -18.33
C ASN A 712 -81.20 70.91 -19.33
N ILE A 713 -82.24 70.22 -19.79
CA ILE A 713 -83.30 70.80 -20.62
C ILE A 713 -84.05 71.83 -19.74
N PRO A 714 -84.10 73.13 -20.13
CA PRO A 714 -84.83 74.13 -19.35
C PRO A 714 -86.33 73.81 -19.35
N VAL A 715 -86.95 73.83 -18.17
CA VAL A 715 -88.39 73.63 -17.98
C VAL A 715 -89.07 75.00 -17.94
N LEU A 716 -90.01 75.23 -18.85
CA LEU A 716 -90.78 76.47 -18.89
C LEU A 716 -92.09 76.32 -18.14
N THR A 717 -92.30 77.13 -17.11
CA THR A 717 -93.62 77.29 -16.50
C THR A 717 -94.19 78.67 -16.84
N THR A 718 -95.49 78.76 -17.03
CA THR A 718 -96.17 80.03 -17.30
C THR A 718 -97.19 80.34 -16.22
N THR A 719 -97.18 81.55 -15.68
CA THR A 719 -98.25 82.08 -14.84
C THR A 719 -99.01 83.16 -15.60
N ALA A 720 -100.31 83.31 -15.37
CA ALA A 720 -101.11 84.34 -16.03
C ALA A 720 -102.10 85.00 -15.08
N THR A 721 -102.40 86.28 -15.34
CA THR A 721 -103.48 87.03 -14.71
C THR A 721 -104.57 87.29 -15.75
N ALA A 722 -105.80 86.86 -15.44
CA ALA A 722 -106.91 86.89 -16.37
C ALA A 722 -107.33 88.32 -16.75
N ALA A 723 -107.70 88.49 -18.01
CA ALA A 723 -108.24 89.76 -18.51
C ALA A 723 -109.67 90.00 -17.97
N SER A 724 -109.99 91.24 -17.59
CA SER A 724 -111.24 91.57 -16.89
C SER A 724 -112.32 92.15 -17.82
N CYS A 725 -113.55 91.60 -17.70
CA CYS A 725 -114.80 92.10 -18.31
C CYS A 725 -114.69 92.50 -19.80
N GLY A 726 -114.00 91.67 -20.61
CA GLY A 726 -113.90 91.85 -22.07
C GLY A 726 -112.78 92.79 -22.55
N ASN A 727 -111.97 93.34 -21.66
CA ASN A 727 -110.82 94.20 -22.01
C ASN A 727 -109.54 93.39 -22.27
N ASN A 728 -108.61 93.92 -23.07
CA ASN A 728 -107.31 93.29 -23.35
C ASN A 728 -106.25 93.71 -22.32
N ASN A 729 -106.46 93.43 -21.03
CA ASN A 729 -105.56 93.81 -19.95
C ASN A 729 -104.92 92.63 -19.20
N GLY A 730 -105.05 91.40 -19.73
CA GLY A 730 -104.41 90.22 -19.14
C GLY A 730 -102.88 90.24 -19.32
N THR A 731 -102.18 89.50 -18.46
CA THR A 731 -100.72 89.30 -18.53
C THR A 731 -100.36 87.83 -18.37
N ALA A 732 -99.27 87.40 -18.99
CA ALA A 732 -98.68 86.07 -18.81
C ALA A 732 -97.16 86.18 -18.67
N THR A 733 -96.57 85.44 -17.74
CA THR A 733 -95.13 85.44 -17.43
C THR A 733 -94.56 84.04 -17.64
N ALA A 734 -93.45 83.97 -18.35
CA ALA A 734 -92.65 82.78 -18.64
C ALA A 734 -91.51 82.70 -17.63
N ASN A 735 -91.52 81.64 -16.81
CA ASN A 735 -90.55 81.39 -15.74
C ASN A 735 -89.75 80.11 -16.08
N PRO A 736 -88.66 80.21 -16.85
CA PRO A 736 -87.77 79.10 -17.13
C PRO A 736 -86.98 78.69 -15.88
N SER A 737 -86.88 77.39 -15.64
CA SER A 737 -86.10 76.76 -14.56
C SER A 737 -85.17 75.70 -15.15
N GLY A 738 -83.89 75.71 -14.78
CA GLY A 738 -82.84 74.90 -15.43
C GLY A 738 -82.38 75.51 -16.77
N GLY A 739 -81.33 74.94 -17.38
CA GLY A 739 -80.65 75.52 -18.55
C GLY A 739 -79.59 76.56 -18.20
N THR A 740 -78.92 77.11 -19.23
CA THR A 740 -77.90 78.17 -19.11
C THR A 740 -78.41 79.49 -19.72
N SER A 741 -78.49 80.54 -18.89
CA SER A 741 -78.88 81.92 -19.26
C SER A 741 -77.88 82.57 -20.24
N PRO A 742 -78.30 83.50 -21.13
CA PRO A 742 -79.62 84.16 -21.26
C PRO A 742 -80.64 83.39 -22.11
N TYR A 743 -81.93 83.43 -21.71
CA TYR A 743 -83.06 82.85 -22.46
C TYR A 743 -83.65 83.84 -23.47
N THR A 744 -84.12 83.30 -24.60
CA THR A 744 -84.86 84.03 -25.63
C THR A 744 -86.33 83.63 -25.61
N TYR A 745 -87.24 84.58 -25.43
CA TYR A 745 -88.66 84.29 -25.26
C TYR A 745 -89.42 84.56 -26.56
N PHE A 746 -90.47 83.76 -26.81
CA PHE A 746 -91.44 84.04 -27.87
C PHE A 746 -92.84 83.60 -27.43
N TRP A 747 -93.81 84.52 -27.55
CA TRP A 747 -95.21 84.27 -27.22
C TRP A 747 -96.09 84.24 -28.46
N ASN A 748 -96.90 83.19 -28.63
CA ASN A 748 -97.84 83.06 -29.73
C ASN A 748 -99.28 83.09 -29.17
N PRO A 749 -100.25 83.87 -29.74
CA PRO A 749 -100.16 84.72 -30.93
C PRO A 749 -99.74 86.18 -30.72
N SER A 750 -99.32 86.58 -29.52
CA SER A 750 -99.00 88.00 -29.27
C SER A 750 -97.69 88.49 -29.92
N ALA A 751 -96.84 87.58 -30.39
CA ALA A 751 -95.50 87.81 -30.95
C ALA A 751 -94.56 88.61 -30.03
N GLN A 752 -94.83 88.64 -28.72
CA GLN A 752 -93.98 89.34 -27.75
C GLN A 752 -92.75 88.48 -27.43
N THR A 753 -91.59 89.12 -27.21
CA THR A 753 -90.30 88.43 -27.03
C THR A 753 -89.67 88.66 -25.65
N THR A 754 -90.44 89.19 -24.71
CA THR A 754 -90.05 89.41 -23.32
C THR A 754 -90.54 88.28 -22.43
N SER A 755 -89.95 88.11 -21.25
CA SER A 755 -90.38 87.09 -20.28
C SER A 755 -91.80 87.32 -19.76
N ILE A 756 -92.35 88.54 -19.88
CA ILE A 756 -93.74 88.87 -19.57
C ILE A 756 -94.41 89.37 -20.84
N ALA A 757 -95.52 88.73 -21.23
CA ALA A 757 -96.43 89.21 -22.26
C ALA A 757 -97.61 89.95 -21.61
N THR A 758 -97.93 91.15 -22.11
CA THR A 758 -98.97 92.03 -21.53
C THR A 758 -99.99 92.45 -22.57
N GLY A 759 -101.13 92.99 -22.12
CA GLY A 759 -102.20 93.44 -23.01
C GLY A 759 -102.96 92.29 -23.69
N LEU A 760 -102.98 91.12 -23.06
CA LEU A 760 -103.53 89.89 -23.64
C LEU A 760 -105.06 89.89 -23.50
N SER A 761 -105.76 89.59 -24.59
CA SER A 761 -107.20 89.27 -24.57
C SER A 761 -107.43 87.88 -24.00
N ALA A 762 -108.66 87.57 -23.58
CA ALA A 762 -109.02 86.20 -23.17
C ALA A 762 -108.71 85.20 -24.31
N GLY A 763 -107.94 84.16 -24.01
CA GLY A 763 -107.46 83.18 -24.99
C GLY A 763 -106.32 82.32 -24.46
N SER A 764 -105.86 81.36 -25.27
CA SER A 764 -104.66 80.57 -24.98
C SER A 764 -103.44 81.18 -25.65
N TYR A 765 -102.36 81.32 -24.88
CA TYR A 765 -101.06 81.76 -25.37
C TYR A 765 -100.01 80.71 -25.04
N THR A 766 -99.09 80.48 -25.96
CA THR A 766 -97.98 79.54 -25.77
C THR A 766 -96.68 80.32 -25.68
N ALA A 767 -95.88 80.05 -24.65
CA ALA A 767 -94.52 80.55 -24.53
C ALA A 767 -93.52 79.50 -25.01
N MET A 768 -92.47 79.93 -25.69
CA MET A 768 -91.25 79.16 -25.98
C MET A 768 -90.03 79.89 -25.41
N ILE A 769 -89.03 79.11 -24.96
CA ILE A 769 -87.73 79.57 -24.44
C ILE A 769 -86.57 78.92 -25.20
#